data_AF-A0A356F439-F1
#
_entry.id   AF-A0A356F439-F1
#
_cell.length_a   1.000
_cell.length_b   1.000
_cell.length_c   1.000
_cell.angle_alpha   90.00
_cell.angle_beta   90.00
_cell.angle_gamma   90.00
#
_symmetry.space_group_name_H-M   'P 1'
#
loop_
_entity.id
_entity.type
_entity.pdbx_description
1 polymer ?
#
loop_
_entity_poly.entity_id
_entity_poly.type
_entity_poly.pdbx_seq_one_letter_code
_entity_poly.pdbx_strand_id
1 'polypeptide(L)'
;MFSDKLQNLIDNAEVVSFDIFDTLIIRSYNQPTDLFRHIEIAKNADGFEAKRIAAEQEARSEAGKHNIEEVTLDEIYSHLDNKFQPLKEVEIQQELRCCSADKNMLEAFSYALKNNKRVVIASDMYLPQRTVEKILRNAGCKGYEKLFLSSETKHTKVSGAMFKDILEYTKVPAAKILHIGDNLLSDSDIPANLGIQTFHYLKATEINAYSDDFLFLRGLDERLVTIPLSVMKGLLVKRKQHLLDDWEDFGYQYGGLMTVGFCQWLKNEFDRQGIRKAFFMARDGYIPQKVFQLLYPDFETKYMAASRRCYIWAGMQNAEDIADYLTSHDTDGVSFGDYWNALALDCNELYNKFKKQFKLNKIITFSDKALLKQFFIENSELLQQISEQERSAALEYFAQIGFDDGKLALIDIGWRASVQKFIVNALKLAHKKQDIYGYYLGTVPHSQKSIRTLGFLLDQGNPKDVEYNIFKTLTLLELMFTAPSAGVVKLLRNSKNEITVKHQELNGNEKHRCEISAKICKGVLQFAKDWLQMTKELPLTVSKDDAYAVLPDFAYKASAKTYSLLQNVAYTSQIGNSKQEIPLYAKYDKNKTFAIICTWPGAESAEKEVSLRLKKAAENIGMNPIFIAPDGYICDENTNRTYRKVNEHDLLFAITVHFNDYKMLDCFHYHVLWNPPEIPLNCDDYLFQQKNYISNDDFLTYDDGGMKNHLKSILIDDERQLNGNSCLVGSFPKSEMLKPDLSNPKLFYCGMNWEIMGGWSNNGRHMGLFHLLDDHNLVTIYGPKKPKLWNVAPWAGYKNYQGEIPFDGFSILQEIHKCGVVLAVSSDAHRRAGAVTNRVYEACAAGAVIISDDNPFMKKHFGDSVLYIDFNKENPLDTYRQIVEKLDWIKANPEKTLKLALASQKIFAEKFCMEIQLQQVLANHENRRKAVAEAMYSQHPEENILAVTYCDAPLFNAAERYRLQHVIKQIQNQNMANITLAIACDASQQDEIQALIPAGCGNIKTVPFALFNKKHSKMLTRGQMLRRIQQQIPHAAFCILQGCEILFSDHFAILKRKLENRPQAYIAYSGCFRAEKDNNRYLHRRGVIPYSDFYNCCVVPSGMFLFSAQTEEFLPPYADDSLDGYEFFAYLNRAVYTHKCEPVYSQHVTCGINVSLPWQYQSTVLTGKMQKNFIQGLVAYDYEQTMAKVQNCGQVVQTYSAAGSFDYYTFKNNLHMIRSITHKIMWLKIAKIFCPLPAKRKKINEKIANLKDERKSYKHF
;
A
#
# COMPACT_ATOMS: atom_id res chain seq x y z
N MET A 1 30.79 -1.37 -13.53
CA MET A 1 31.99 -2.22 -13.51
C MET A 1 31.51 -3.65 -13.59
N PHE A 2 31.90 -4.36 -14.65
CA PHE A 2 31.75 -5.81 -14.73
C PHE A 2 32.63 -6.49 -13.67
N SER A 3 32.29 -7.70 -13.23
CA SER A 3 32.82 -8.28 -11.98
C SER A 3 34.32 -8.57 -12.01
N ASP A 4 34.99 -8.45 -10.85
CA ASP A 4 36.41 -8.78 -10.67
C ASP A 4 36.74 -10.21 -11.13
N LYS A 5 35.78 -11.13 -10.97
CA LYS A 5 35.89 -12.51 -11.47
C LYS A 5 36.03 -12.56 -12.99
N LEU A 6 35.19 -11.84 -13.73
CA LEU A 6 35.27 -11.82 -15.19
C LEU A 6 36.57 -11.15 -15.66
N GLN A 7 36.99 -10.07 -15.00
CA GLN A 7 38.25 -9.40 -15.31
C GLN A 7 39.44 -10.36 -15.16
N ASN A 8 39.51 -11.09 -14.04
CA ASN A 8 40.56 -12.09 -13.81
C ASN A 8 40.55 -13.22 -14.85
N LEU A 9 39.38 -13.68 -15.29
CA LEU A 9 39.28 -14.69 -16.35
C LEU A 9 39.83 -14.13 -17.68
N ILE A 10 39.48 -12.89 -18.04
CA ILE A 10 39.98 -12.23 -19.24
C ILE A 10 41.50 -12.08 -19.19
N ASP A 11 42.06 -11.67 -18.04
CA ASP A 11 43.50 -11.45 -17.88
C ASP A 11 44.31 -12.74 -18.08
N ASN A 12 43.75 -13.88 -17.67
CA ASN A 12 44.39 -15.21 -17.79
C ASN A 12 44.23 -15.87 -19.18
N ALA A 13 43.33 -15.37 -20.02
CA ALA A 13 43.11 -15.85 -21.37
C ALA A 13 44.05 -15.18 -22.40
N GLU A 14 44.30 -15.85 -23.52
CA GLU A 14 44.96 -15.26 -24.71
C GLU A 14 43.92 -14.87 -25.76
N VAL A 15 42.86 -15.67 -25.89
CA VAL A 15 41.70 -15.42 -26.75
C VAL A 15 40.44 -15.31 -25.90
N VAL A 16 39.63 -14.30 -26.18
CA VAL A 16 38.28 -14.16 -25.60
C VAL A 16 37.25 -14.28 -26.70
N SER A 17 36.36 -15.28 -26.57
CA SER A 17 35.23 -15.53 -27.46
C SER A 17 33.95 -15.02 -26.81
N PHE A 18 33.16 -14.21 -27.51
CA PHE A 18 31.87 -13.73 -27.02
C PHE A 18 30.71 -14.30 -27.83
N ASP A 19 29.62 -14.65 -27.16
CA ASP A 19 28.31 -14.74 -27.80
C ASP A 19 27.75 -13.34 -28.14
N ILE A 20 26.83 -13.28 -29.10
CA ILE A 20 26.20 -12.05 -29.54
C ILE A 20 24.93 -11.73 -28.76
N PHE A 21 23.90 -12.56 -28.85
CA PHE A 21 22.54 -12.16 -28.50
C PHE A 21 22.22 -12.53 -27.06
N ASP A 22 21.68 -11.58 -26.31
CA ASP A 22 21.52 -11.63 -24.86
C ASP A 22 22.85 -11.67 -24.08
N THR A 23 23.99 -11.54 -24.78
CA THR A 23 25.34 -11.36 -24.25
C THR A 23 25.90 -9.98 -24.61
N LEU A 24 26.46 -9.79 -25.82
CA LEU A 24 26.96 -8.48 -26.28
C LEU A 24 25.82 -7.52 -26.67
N ILE A 25 24.70 -8.08 -27.13
CA ILE A 25 23.58 -7.37 -27.73
C ILE A 25 22.29 -7.69 -26.97
N ILE A 26 21.59 -6.65 -26.55
CA ILE A 26 20.24 -6.74 -25.99
C ILE A 26 19.21 -6.34 -27.04
N ARG A 27 18.04 -6.99 -27.00
CA ARG A 27 16.88 -6.60 -27.81
C ARG A 27 15.89 -5.78 -27.00
N SER A 28 15.27 -4.81 -27.66
CA SER A 28 14.19 -3.99 -27.09
C SER A 28 12.84 -4.72 -27.10
N TYR A 29 12.83 -6.00 -26.71
CA TYR A 29 11.66 -6.86 -26.52
C TYR A 29 11.86 -7.72 -25.26
N ASN A 30 10.77 -8.29 -24.74
CA ASN A 30 10.85 -9.30 -23.69
C ASN A 30 11.37 -10.64 -24.21
N GLN A 31 10.88 -11.12 -25.36
CA GLN A 31 11.36 -12.33 -26.02
C GLN A 31 11.75 -12.02 -27.47
N PRO A 32 12.75 -12.72 -28.04
CA PRO A 32 13.12 -12.53 -29.45
C PRO A 32 11.95 -12.77 -30.41
N THR A 33 11.08 -13.76 -30.13
CA THR A 33 9.92 -14.10 -30.96
C THR A 33 8.85 -13.01 -31.00
N ASP A 34 8.82 -12.09 -30.01
CA ASP A 34 7.88 -10.97 -30.00
C ASP A 34 8.07 -10.03 -31.20
N LEU A 35 9.26 -10.05 -31.82
CA LEU A 35 9.51 -9.35 -33.08
C LEU A 35 8.58 -9.83 -34.19
N PHE A 36 8.36 -11.14 -34.32
CA PHE A 36 7.52 -11.71 -35.38
C PHE A 36 6.06 -11.32 -35.19
N ARG A 37 5.59 -11.39 -33.95
CA ARG A 37 4.24 -10.96 -33.59
C ARG A 37 4.03 -9.46 -33.79
N HIS A 38 5.05 -8.65 -33.54
CA HIS A 38 5.01 -7.22 -33.85
C HIS A 38 4.84 -7.00 -35.36
N ILE A 39 5.60 -7.71 -36.20
CA ILE A 39 5.46 -7.64 -37.67
C ILE A 39 4.05 -8.08 -38.09
N GLU A 40 3.56 -9.19 -37.55
CA GLU A 40 2.21 -9.71 -37.83
C GLU A 40 1.14 -8.65 -37.59
N ILE A 41 1.14 -8.03 -36.40
CA ILE A 41 0.16 -7.00 -36.03
C ILE A 41 0.29 -5.77 -36.92
N ALA A 42 1.50 -5.23 -37.08
CA ALA A 42 1.71 -3.96 -37.75
C ALA A 42 1.51 -4.04 -39.27
N LYS A 43 1.69 -5.22 -39.89
CA LYS A 43 1.48 -5.45 -41.32
C LYS A 43 0.15 -6.14 -41.64
N ASN A 44 -0.70 -6.41 -40.63
CA ASN A 44 -1.93 -7.20 -40.77
C ASN A 44 -1.68 -8.55 -41.47
N ALA A 45 -0.60 -9.24 -41.07
CA ALA A 45 -0.12 -10.47 -41.69
C ALA A 45 -0.54 -11.70 -40.86
N ASP A 46 -1.84 -11.89 -40.67
CA ASP A 46 -2.42 -12.90 -39.76
C ASP A 46 -1.76 -14.29 -39.87
N GLY A 47 -1.30 -14.80 -38.73
CA GLY A 47 -0.66 -16.10 -38.59
C GLY A 47 0.81 -16.16 -39.04
N PHE A 48 1.44 -15.03 -39.36
CA PHE A 48 2.86 -14.94 -39.69
C PHE A 48 3.76 -15.45 -38.56
N GLU A 49 3.55 -15.05 -37.29
CA GLU A 49 4.39 -15.46 -36.16
C GLU A 49 4.46 -17.00 -36.06
N ALA A 50 3.29 -17.64 -35.98
CA ALA A 50 3.21 -19.09 -35.83
C ALA A 50 3.84 -19.81 -37.03
N LYS A 51 3.58 -19.34 -38.25
CA LYS A 51 4.14 -19.93 -39.47
C LYS A 51 5.64 -19.67 -39.60
N ARG A 52 6.14 -18.50 -39.19
CA ARG A 52 7.57 -18.15 -39.21
C ARG A 52 8.36 -19.00 -38.23
N ILE A 53 7.82 -19.29 -37.06
CA ILE A 53 8.41 -20.22 -36.08
C ILE A 53 8.38 -21.66 -36.63
N ALA A 54 7.26 -22.09 -37.20
CA ALA A 54 7.14 -23.43 -37.79
C ALA A 54 8.10 -23.62 -38.98
N ALA A 55 8.21 -22.63 -39.87
CA ALA A 55 9.11 -22.65 -41.01
C ALA A 55 10.58 -22.80 -40.60
N GLU A 56 11.00 -22.19 -39.48
CA GLU A 56 12.34 -22.39 -38.95
C GLU A 56 12.57 -23.82 -38.45
N GLN A 57 11.59 -24.40 -37.77
CA GLN A 57 11.66 -25.79 -37.31
C GLN A 57 11.67 -26.78 -38.49
N GLU A 58 10.84 -26.53 -39.50
CA GLU A 58 10.77 -27.34 -40.73
C GLU A 58 12.08 -27.25 -41.51
N ALA A 59 12.59 -26.04 -41.73
CA ALA A 59 13.87 -25.82 -42.40
C ALA A 59 15.01 -26.53 -41.65
N ARG A 60 15.09 -26.40 -40.32
CA ARG A 60 16.10 -27.11 -39.51
C ARG A 60 15.94 -28.62 -39.56
N SER A 61 14.71 -29.13 -39.58
CA SER A 61 14.44 -30.57 -39.70
C SER A 61 14.87 -31.12 -41.06
N GLU A 62 14.62 -30.39 -42.14
CA GLU A 62 15.03 -30.77 -43.49
C GLU A 62 16.55 -30.71 -43.65
N ALA A 63 17.18 -29.61 -43.23
CA ALA A 63 18.63 -29.46 -43.20
C ALA A 63 19.31 -30.58 -42.39
N GLY A 64 18.74 -30.95 -41.24
CA GLY A 64 19.22 -32.05 -40.39
C GLY A 64 19.23 -33.42 -41.09
N LYS A 65 18.33 -33.68 -42.04
CA LYS A 65 18.36 -34.92 -42.86
C LYS A 65 19.60 -35.01 -43.76
N HIS A 66 20.22 -33.86 -44.04
CA HIS A 66 21.43 -33.71 -44.83
C HIS A 66 22.67 -33.43 -43.97
N ASN A 67 22.60 -33.63 -42.65
CA ASN A 67 23.66 -33.32 -41.68
C ASN A 67 24.12 -31.85 -41.70
N ILE A 68 23.21 -30.92 -42.03
CA ILE A 68 23.47 -29.48 -41.94
C ILE A 68 22.94 -29.00 -40.60
N GLU A 69 23.78 -28.36 -39.78
CA GLU A 69 23.42 -28.02 -38.40
C GLU A 69 22.62 -26.72 -38.25
N GLU A 70 22.69 -25.81 -39.25
CA GLU A 70 21.98 -24.52 -39.21
C GLU A 70 21.41 -24.08 -40.56
N VAL A 71 20.29 -23.37 -40.51
CA VAL A 71 19.62 -22.77 -41.68
C VAL A 71 19.82 -21.25 -41.75
N THR A 72 19.76 -20.73 -42.97
CA THR A 72 19.77 -19.30 -43.29
C THR A 72 18.35 -18.74 -43.27
N LEU A 73 18.24 -17.42 -43.12
CA LEU A 73 16.96 -16.73 -43.25
C LEU A 73 16.28 -16.99 -44.61
N ASP A 74 17.04 -17.15 -45.70
CA ASP A 74 16.50 -17.45 -47.03
C ASP A 74 15.88 -18.85 -47.09
N GLU A 75 16.56 -19.85 -46.51
CA GLU A 75 16.04 -21.20 -46.37
C GLU A 75 14.76 -21.20 -45.54
N ILE A 76 14.73 -20.52 -44.39
CA ILE A 76 13.53 -20.39 -43.56
C ILE A 76 12.36 -19.77 -44.35
N TYR A 77 12.61 -18.66 -45.06
CA TYR A 77 11.56 -18.00 -45.83
C TYR A 77 11.08 -18.86 -47.01
N SER A 78 11.90 -19.76 -47.56
CA SER A 78 11.45 -20.68 -48.62
C SER A 78 10.32 -21.63 -48.18
N HIS A 79 10.20 -21.89 -46.87
CA HIS A 79 9.11 -22.68 -46.28
C HIS A 79 7.86 -21.84 -45.94
N LEU A 80 7.87 -20.54 -46.18
CA LEU A 80 6.72 -19.66 -45.95
C LEU A 80 5.90 -19.44 -47.23
N ASP A 81 4.58 -19.30 -47.05
CA ASP A 81 3.66 -18.92 -48.12
C ASP A 81 4.16 -17.65 -48.85
N ASN A 82 3.97 -17.59 -50.17
CA ASN A 82 4.37 -16.45 -51.00
C ASN A 82 3.89 -15.08 -50.47
N LYS A 83 2.75 -15.05 -49.77
CA LYS A 83 2.20 -13.82 -49.15
C LYS A 83 3.10 -13.22 -48.06
N PHE A 84 3.97 -14.00 -47.43
CA PHE A 84 4.87 -13.55 -46.36
C PHE A 84 6.28 -13.19 -46.85
N GLN A 85 6.64 -13.53 -48.09
CA GLN A 85 7.96 -13.22 -48.67
C GLN A 85 8.36 -11.74 -48.54
N PRO A 86 7.45 -10.76 -48.73
CA PRO A 86 7.80 -9.34 -48.55
C PRO A 86 8.22 -8.97 -47.12
N LEU A 87 7.92 -9.81 -46.12
CA LEU A 87 8.25 -9.53 -44.72
C LEU A 87 9.71 -9.82 -44.36
N LYS A 88 10.48 -10.51 -45.22
CA LYS A 88 11.88 -10.84 -44.95
C LYS A 88 12.74 -9.60 -44.68
N GLU A 89 12.61 -8.60 -45.54
CA GLU A 89 13.35 -7.35 -45.37
C GLU A 89 12.83 -6.56 -44.14
N VAL A 90 11.53 -6.67 -43.85
CA VAL A 90 10.93 -6.06 -42.66
C VAL A 90 11.51 -6.67 -41.37
N GLU A 91 11.70 -7.99 -41.32
CA GLU A 91 12.36 -8.72 -40.22
C GLU A 91 13.80 -8.24 -40.03
N ILE A 92 14.60 -8.19 -41.11
CA ILE A 92 15.99 -7.71 -41.08
C ILE A 92 16.07 -6.27 -40.55
N GLN A 93 15.23 -5.37 -41.05
CA GLN A 93 15.25 -3.97 -40.61
C GLN A 93 14.80 -3.82 -39.16
N GLN A 94 13.87 -4.66 -38.69
CA GLN A 94 13.45 -4.62 -37.29
C GLN A 94 14.53 -5.16 -36.35
N GLU A 95 15.25 -6.23 -36.73
CA GLU A 95 16.41 -6.73 -35.97
C GLU A 95 17.49 -5.65 -35.81
N LEU A 96 17.81 -4.91 -36.88
CA LEU A 96 18.77 -3.80 -36.84
C LEU A 96 18.34 -2.66 -35.91
N ARG A 97 17.04 -2.45 -35.75
CA ARG A 97 16.46 -1.35 -34.97
C ARG A 97 16.33 -1.69 -33.49
N CYS A 98 15.98 -2.93 -33.16
CA CYS A 98 15.73 -3.34 -31.79
C CYS A 98 16.99 -3.73 -31.02
N CYS A 99 18.10 -4.00 -31.71
CA CYS A 99 19.37 -4.39 -31.11
C CYS A 99 20.18 -3.18 -30.63
N SER A 100 20.74 -3.29 -29.42
CA SER A 100 21.71 -2.35 -28.84
C SER A 100 22.74 -3.07 -27.98
N ALA A 101 23.86 -2.43 -27.66
CA ALA A 101 24.88 -3.03 -26.80
C ALA A 101 24.36 -3.27 -25.37
N ASP A 102 24.73 -4.42 -24.80
CA ASP A 102 24.83 -4.58 -23.35
C ASP A 102 26.07 -3.79 -22.88
N LYS A 103 25.90 -2.87 -21.93
CA LYS A 103 27.01 -2.00 -21.54
C LYS A 103 28.08 -2.77 -20.78
N ASN A 104 27.71 -3.69 -19.90
CA ASN A 104 28.68 -4.43 -19.10
C ASN A 104 29.54 -5.33 -19.99
N MET A 105 28.92 -6.00 -20.96
CA MET A 105 29.65 -6.85 -21.91
C MET A 105 30.41 -6.04 -22.95
N LEU A 106 29.93 -4.86 -23.35
CA LEU A 106 30.72 -3.95 -24.19
C LEU A 106 31.95 -3.41 -23.44
N GLU A 107 31.84 -3.13 -22.14
CA GLU A 107 32.97 -2.78 -21.28
C GLU A 107 33.97 -3.96 -21.20
N ALA A 108 33.50 -5.19 -21.01
CA ALA A 108 34.35 -6.38 -20.96
C ALA A 108 35.04 -6.66 -22.31
N PHE A 109 34.31 -6.52 -23.42
CA PHE A 109 34.82 -6.60 -24.78
C PHE A 109 35.93 -5.56 -25.02
N SER A 110 35.67 -4.31 -24.63
CA SER A 110 36.65 -3.22 -24.75
C SER A 110 37.87 -3.43 -23.86
N TYR A 111 37.68 -3.97 -22.66
CA TYR A 111 38.76 -4.32 -21.74
C TYR A 111 39.66 -5.43 -22.30
N ALA A 112 39.08 -6.47 -22.91
CA ALA A 112 39.84 -7.52 -23.57
C ALA A 112 40.73 -6.95 -24.68
N LEU A 113 40.17 -6.11 -25.56
CA LEU A 113 40.94 -5.44 -26.62
C LEU A 113 42.05 -4.54 -26.05
N LYS A 114 41.75 -3.75 -25.03
CA LYS A 114 42.73 -2.84 -24.39
C LYS A 114 43.91 -3.59 -23.76
N ASN A 115 43.68 -4.82 -23.28
CA ASN A 115 44.71 -5.70 -22.75
C ASN A 115 45.34 -6.62 -23.80
N ASN A 116 45.27 -6.23 -25.09
CA ASN A 116 45.86 -6.94 -26.22
C ASN A 116 45.43 -8.41 -26.34
N LYS A 117 44.22 -8.74 -25.89
CA LYS A 117 43.64 -10.07 -26.09
C LYS A 117 43.12 -10.18 -27.51
N ARG A 118 43.23 -11.37 -28.11
CA ARG A 118 42.59 -11.68 -29.39
C ARG A 118 41.11 -11.91 -29.14
N VAL A 119 40.24 -11.12 -29.76
CA VAL A 119 38.79 -11.22 -29.53
C VAL A 119 38.12 -11.84 -30.75
N VAL A 120 37.37 -12.91 -30.54
CA VAL A 120 36.51 -13.55 -31.56
C VAL A 120 35.05 -13.53 -31.10
N ILE A 121 34.13 -13.70 -32.03
CA ILE A 121 32.69 -13.72 -31.75
C ILE A 121 32.09 -14.99 -32.34
N ALA A 122 31.21 -15.66 -31.59
CA ALA A 122 30.61 -16.94 -31.96
C ALA A 122 29.11 -16.90 -31.68
N SER A 123 28.26 -17.15 -32.69
CA SER A 123 26.80 -17.10 -32.47
C SER A 123 26.03 -18.07 -33.36
N ASP A 124 25.04 -18.73 -32.75
CA ASP A 124 24.07 -19.55 -33.45
C ASP A 124 22.92 -18.65 -33.94
N MET A 125 22.92 -18.30 -35.23
CA MET A 125 22.00 -17.32 -35.79
C MET A 125 21.74 -17.56 -37.26
N TYR A 126 20.47 -17.45 -37.67
CA TYR A 126 20.02 -17.61 -39.07
C TYR A 126 20.20 -16.34 -39.92
N LEU A 127 20.46 -15.18 -39.30
CA LEU A 127 20.58 -13.89 -39.99
C LEU A 127 21.83 -13.85 -40.90
N PRO A 128 21.76 -13.18 -42.07
CA PRO A 128 22.92 -13.03 -42.94
C PRO A 128 24.10 -12.33 -42.23
N GLN A 129 25.35 -12.75 -42.51
CA GLN A 129 26.54 -12.18 -41.88
C GLN A 129 26.60 -10.65 -41.95
N ARG A 130 26.26 -10.07 -43.11
CA ARG A 130 26.25 -8.60 -43.30
C ARG A 130 25.31 -7.87 -42.33
N THR A 131 24.19 -8.50 -41.98
CA THR A 131 23.22 -7.96 -41.01
C THR A 131 23.82 -7.99 -39.60
N VAL A 132 24.39 -9.13 -39.20
CA VAL A 132 25.02 -9.30 -37.88
C VAL A 132 26.20 -8.35 -37.67
N GLU A 133 27.07 -8.20 -38.68
CA GLU A 133 28.18 -7.23 -38.63
C GLU A 133 27.69 -5.79 -38.49
N LYS A 134 26.55 -5.45 -39.10
CA LYS A 134 25.94 -4.13 -38.96
C LYS A 134 25.35 -3.93 -37.56
N ILE A 135 24.75 -4.96 -36.95
CA ILE A 135 24.30 -4.94 -35.55
C ILE A 135 25.50 -4.67 -34.62
N LEU A 136 26.57 -5.47 -34.73
CA LEU A 136 27.77 -5.32 -33.91
C LEU A 136 28.41 -3.94 -34.06
N ARG A 137 28.49 -3.43 -35.30
CA ARG A 137 29.03 -2.10 -35.58
C ARG A 137 28.21 -0.98 -34.96
N ASN A 138 26.88 -1.07 -35.03
CA ASN A 138 25.96 -0.11 -34.41
C ASN A 138 26.03 -0.15 -32.88
N ALA A 139 26.30 -1.32 -32.30
CA ALA A 139 26.53 -1.52 -30.88
C ALA A 139 27.91 -1.06 -30.40
N GLY A 140 28.84 -0.75 -31.32
CA GLY A 140 30.19 -0.31 -30.97
C GLY A 140 31.20 -1.45 -30.79
N CYS A 141 30.82 -2.70 -31.02
CA CYS A 141 31.71 -3.86 -30.99
C CYS A 141 32.60 -3.85 -32.25
N LYS A 142 33.76 -3.19 -32.18
CA LYS A 142 34.72 -3.04 -33.27
C LYS A 142 36.08 -3.60 -32.86
N GLY A 143 36.86 -4.09 -33.82
CA GLY A 143 38.22 -4.59 -33.58
C GLY A 143 38.32 -6.05 -33.16
N TYR A 144 37.22 -6.81 -33.22
CA TYR A 144 37.30 -8.27 -33.15
C TYR A 144 37.99 -8.83 -34.40
N GLU A 145 38.69 -9.94 -34.23
CA GLU A 145 39.50 -10.59 -35.25
C GLU A 145 38.65 -11.38 -36.26
N LYS A 146 37.65 -12.13 -35.78
CA LYS A 146 36.81 -13.00 -36.60
C LYS A 146 35.41 -13.17 -36.00
N LEU A 147 34.41 -13.27 -36.88
CA LEU A 147 33.03 -13.66 -36.57
C LEU A 147 32.80 -15.09 -37.08
N PHE A 148 32.41 -15.99 -36.17
CA PHE A 148 31.93 -17.34 -36.43
C PHE A 148 30.40 -17.34 -36.31
N LEU A 149 29.71 -17.59 -37.42
CA LEU A 149 28.26 -17.50 -37.50
C LEU A 149 27.71 -18.80 -38.10
N SER A 150 26.81 -19.47 -37.39
CA SER A 150 26.30 -20.79 -37.79
C SER A 150 25.61 -20.78 -39.15
N SER A 151 24.96 -19.68 -39.55
CA SER A 151 24.35 -19.56 -40.89
C SER A 151 25.38 -19.64 -42.04
N GLU A 152 26.63 -19.27 -41.78
CA GLU A 152 27.71 -19.24 -42.79
C GLU A 152 28.59 -20.50 -42.71
N THR A 153 28.94 -20.94 -41.49
CA THR A 153 29.80 -22.12 -41.28
C THR A 153 29.04 -23.43 -41.31
N LYS A 154 27.71 -23.39 -41.10
CA LYS A 154 26.84 -24.56 -40.87
C LYS A 154 27.24 -25.40 -39.65
N HIS A 155 28.05 -24.83 -38.77
CA HIS A 155 28.49 -25.43 -37.50
C HIS A 155 27.88 -24.65 -36.34
N THR A 156 27.27 -25.36 -35.39
CA THR A 156 26.61 -24.76 -34.21
C THR A 156 27.47 -24.86 -32.96
N LYS A 157 27.17 -24.05 -31.94
CA LYS A 157 27.80 -24.16 -30.63
C LYS A 157 27.34 -25.44 -29.89
N VAL A 158 26.07 -25.82 -30.03
CA VAL A 158 25.49 -26.99 -29.33
C VAL A 158 26.15 -28.31 -29.75
N SER A 159 26.54 -28.47 -31.03
CA SER A 159 27.30 -29.65 -31.49
C SER A 159 28.77 -29.64 -31.04
N GLY A 160 29.26 -28.48 -30.60
CA GLY A 160 30.67 -28.22 -30.32
C GLY A 160 31.51 -27.97 -31.58
N ALA A 161 30.94 -28.05 -32.79
CA ALA A 161 31.68 -27.87 -34.04
C ALA A 161 32.23 -26.44 -34.17
N MET A 162 31.45 -25.42 -33.83
CA MET A 162 31.91 -24.02 -33.91
C MET A 162 33.11 -23.74 -32.99
N PHE A 163 33.16 -24.37 -31.80
CA PHE A 163 34.32 -24.24 -30.91
C PHE A 163 35.57 -24.94 -31.44
N LYS A 164 35.42 -26.03 -32.21
CA LYS A 164 36.54 -26.65 -32.92
C LYS A 164 37.08 -25.72 -34.01
N ASP A 165 36.21 -25.05 -34.75
CA ASP A 165 36.62 -24.04 -35.74
C ASP A 165 37.42 -22.90 -35.07
N ILE A 166 36.98 -22.45 -33.89
CA ILE A 166 37.69 -21.42 -33.11
C ILE A 166 39.07 -21.92 -32.67
N LEU A 167 39.18 -23.16 -32.17
CA LEU A 167 40.47 -23.75 -31.78
C LEU A 167 41.43 -23.87 -32.96
N GLU A 168 40.94 -24.33 -34.11
CA GLU A 168 41.73 -24.48 -35.33
C GLU A 168 42.20 -23.12 -35.90
N TYR A 169 41.31 -22.14 -35.92
CA TYR A 169 41.62 -20.79 -36.40
C TYR A 169 42.60 -20.06 -35.47
N THR A 170 42.38 -20.14 -34.16
CA THR A 170 43.19 -19.40 -33.18
C THR A 170 44.55 -20.05 -32.93
N LYS A 171 44.64 -21.39 -33.03
CA LYS A 171 45.83 -22.20 -32.71
C LYS A 171 46.33 -22.01 -31.28
N VAL A 172 45.43 -21.66 -30.36
CA VAL A 172 45.68 -21.47 -28.92
C VAL A 172 45.15 -22.69 -28.15
N PRO A 173 45.84 -23.17 -27.10
CA PRO A 173 45.31 -24.25 -26.26
C PRO A 173 43.94 -23.91 -25.68
N ALA A 174 43.00 -24.88 -25.63
CA ALA A 174 41.63 -24.64 -25.17
C ALA A 174 41.55 -23.95 -23.79
N ALA A 175 42.41 -24.34 -22.84
CA ALA A 175 42.48 -23.75 -21.50
C ALA A 175 42.92 -22.28 -21.46
N LYS A 176 43.41 -21.72 -22.58
CA LYS A 176 43.78 -20.31 -22.77
C LYS A 176 42.72 -19.52 -23.55
N ILE A 177 41.60 -20.15 -23.89
CA ILE A 177 40.44 -19.51 -24.48
C ILE A 177 39.38 -19.34 -23.39
N LEU A 178 38.83 -18.14 -23.27
CA LEU A 178 37.65 -17.86 -22.46
C LEU A 178 36.45 -17.64 -23.39
N HIS A 179 35.36 -18.38 -23.20
CA HIS A 179 34.09 -18.09 -23.83
C HIS A 179 33.11 -17.44 -22.84
N ILE A 180 32.45 -16.36 -23.28
CA ILE A 180 31.49 -15.58 -22.50
C ILE A 180 30.15 -15.62 -23.24
N GLY A 181 29.10 -16.14 -22.59
CA GLY A 181 27.77 -16.23 -23.19
C GLY A 181 26.68 -16.52 -22.17
N ASP A 182 25.42 -16.44 -22.59
CA ASP A 182 24.23 -16.48 -21.73
C ASP A 182 23.55 -17.85 -21.65
N ASN A 183 23.89 -18.79 -22.54
CA ASN A 183 23.26 -20.10 -22.55
C ASN A 183 24.11 -21.13 -21.80
N LEU A 184 23.56 -21.73 -20.74
CA LEU A 184 24.27 -22.76 -19.96
C LEU A 184 24.75 -23.94 -20.80
N LEU A 185 23.97 -24.41 -21.77
CA LEU A 185 24.38 -25.55 -22.58
C LEU A 185 25.41 -25.14 -23.63
N SER A 186 25.06 -24.21 -24.52
CA SER A 186 25.89 -23.89 -25.68
C SER A 186 27.10 -23.04 -25.34
N ASP A 187 27.05 -22.24 -24.26
CA ASP A 187 28.09 -21.24 -23.95
C ASP A 187 28.86 -21.57 -22.67
N SER A 188 28.38 -22.54 -21.87
CA SER A 188 29.09 -23.01 -20.69
C SER A 188 29.44 -24.50 -20.79
N ASP A 189 28.47 -25.41 -20.86
CA ASP A 189 28.74 -26.85 -20.71
C ASP A 189 29.50 -27.44 -21.91
N ILE A 190 29.06 -27.16 -23.14
CA ILE A 190 29.70 -27.67 -24.35
C ILE A 190 31.16 -27.17 -24.49
N PRO A 191 31.45 -25.86 -24.43
CA PRO A 191 32.84 -25.40 -24.50
C PRO A 191 33.68 -25.89 -23.31
N ALA A 192 33.14 -25.96 -22.10
CA ALA A 192 33.86 -26.51 -20.95
C ALA A 192 34.26 -27.98 -21.15
N ASN A 193 33.40 -28.79 -21.77
CA ASN A 193 33.71 -30.19 -22.11
C ASN A 193 34.83 -30.33 -23.17
N LEU A 194 35.09 -29.28 -23.95
CA LEU A 194 36.22 -29.18 -24.88
C LEU A 194 37.49 -28.58 -24.24
N GLY A 195 37.46 -28.29 -22.93
CA GLY A 195 38.57 -27.72 -22.19
C GLY A 195 38.70 -26.19 -22.28
N ILE A 196 37.69 -25.50 -22.84
CA ILE A 196 37.63 -24.05 -22.92
C ILE A 196 37.16 -23.48 -21.57
N GLN A 197 37.74 -22.37 -21.12
CA GLN A 197 37.24 -21.67 -19.93
C GLN A 197 35.94 -20.95 -20.25
N THR A 198 34.99 -20.92 -19.32
CA THR A 198 33.67 -20.33 -19.58
C THR A 198 33.25 -19.33 -18.50
N PHE A 199 32.48 -18.34 -18.93
CA PHE A 199 31.77 -17.43 -18.05
C PHE A 199 30.32 -17.31 -18.51
N HIS A 200 29.41 -17.86 -17.70
CA HIS A 200 27.98 -17.75 -17.92
C HIS A 200 27.49 -16.35 -17.50
N TYR A 201 27.10 -15.55 -18.49
CA TYR A 201 26.54 -14.22 -18.32
C TYR A 201 25.03 -14.30 -18.10
N LEU A 202 24.54 -13.76 -16.99
CA LEU A 202 23.10 -13.59 -16.81
C LEU A 202 22.62 -12.46 -17.72
N LYS A 203 21.53 -12.70 -18.48
CA LYS A 203 21.04 -11.71 -19.45
C LYS A 203 20.65 -10.42 -18.76
N ALA A 204 20.69 -9.27 -19.44
CA ALA A 204 20.31 -7.98 -18.84
C ALA A 204 18.88 -7.93 -18.25
N THR A 205 17.94 -8.69 -18.84
CA THR A 205 16.58 -8.89 -18.30
C THR A 205 16.60 -9.56 -16.93
N GLU A 206 17.56 -10.45 -16.72
CA GLU A 206 17.79 -11.17 -15.48
C GLU A 206 18.61 -10.30 -14.54
N ILE A 207 19.70 -9.64 -14.96
CA ILE A 207 20.50 -8.72 -14.10
C ILE A 207 19.64 -7.56 -13.54
N ASN A 208 18.72 -7.00 -14.31
CA ASN A 208 17.84 -5.95 -13.79
C ASN A 208 16.83 -6.46 -12.75
N ALA A 209 16.63 -7.77 -12.72
CA ALA A 209 15.85 -8.44 -11.71
C ALA A 209 16.61 -8.55 -10.36
N TYR A 210 17.86 -8.05 -10.31
CA TYR A 210 18.68 -7.85 -9.11
C TYR A 210 18.62 -6.39 -8.59
N SER A 211 17.80 -5.52 -9.20
CA SER A 211 17.57 -4.11 -8.81
C SER A 211 16.30 -3.94 -7.96
N ASP A 212 16.18 -2.81 -7.25
CA ASP A 212 15.02 -2.44 -6.42
C ASP A 212 13.67 -2.50 -7.17
N ASP A 213 13.67 -2.40 -8.51
CA ASP A 213 12.45 -2.45 -9.34
C ASP A 213 12.19 -3.84 -9.95
N PHE A 214 12.84 -4.89 -9.46
CA PHE A 214 12.59 -6.26 -9.93
C PHE A 214 11.10 -6.62 -9.88
N LEU A 215 10.42 -6.29 -8.78
CA LEU A 215 8.99 -6.55 -8.63
C LEU A 215 8.14 -5.83 -9.69
N PHE A 216 8.59 -4.67 -10.16
CA PHE A 216 7.95 -3.95 -11.25
C PHE A 216 8.14 -4.69 -12.57
N LEU A 217 9.38 -5.07 -12.93
CA LEU A 217 9.66 -5.80 -14.17
C LEU A 217 9.01 -7.19 -14.19
N ARG A 218 8.97 -7.88 -13.06
CA ARG A 218 8.23 -9.15 -12.90
C ARG A 218 6.72 -8.97 -12.91
N GLY A 219 6.23 -7.86 -12.34
CA GLY A 219 4.81 -7.48 -12.43
C GLY A 219 4.36 -7.32 -13.87
N LEU A 220 5.23 -6.78 -14.73
CA LEU A 220 5.05 -6.81 -16.17
C LEU A 220 5.01 -8.24 -16.68
N ASP A 221 5.97 -9.11 -16.34
CA ASP A 221 6.03 -10.52 -16.81
C ASP A 221 4.77 -11.33 -16.54
N GLU A 222 4.17 -11.19 -15.36
CA GLU A 222 2.88 -11.81 -15.01
C GLU A 222 1.72 -11.35 -15.92
N ARG A 223 1.89 -10.21 -16.59
CA ARG A 223 0.90 -9.54 -17.45
C ARG A 223 1.36 -9.42 -18.91
N LEU A 224 2.55 -9.90 -19.27
CA LEU A 224 3.09 -9.84 -20.62
C LEU A 224 2.30 -10.78 -21.52
N VAL A 225 1.18 -10.26 -22.03
CA VAL A 225 0.34 -10.90 -23.03
C VAL A 225 0.42 -10.15 -24.37
N THR A 226 0.93 -8.90 -24.33
CA THR A 226 0.87 -7.94 -25.44
C THR A 226 2.25 -7.42 -25.86
N ILE A 227 2.37 -7.04 -27.13
CA ILE A 227 3.61 -6.50 -27.71
C ILE A 227 4.00 -5.13 -27.15
N PRO A 228 3.08 -4.18 -26.88
CA PRO A 228 3.43 -2.92 -26.23
C PRO A 228 4.20 -3.09 -24.91
N LEU A 229 3.78 -4.03 -24.05
CA LEU A 229 4.46 -4.28 -22.79
C LEU A 229 5.81 -5.00 -22.99
N SER A 230 5.91 -5.87 -24.00
CA SER A 230 7.19 -6.48 -24.39
C SER A 230 8.21 -5.44 -24.84
N VAL A 231 7.82 -4.52 -25.72
CA VAL A 231 8.67 -3.40 -26.17
C VAL A 231 9.06 -2.51 -24.99
N MET A 232 8.09 -2.15 -24.14
CA MET A 232 8.34 -1.36 -22.93
C MET A 232 9.40 -2.01 -22.05
N LYS A 233 9.26 -3.31 -21.74
CA LYS A 233 10.23 -4.03 -20.91
C LYS A 233 11.63 -4.01 -21.54
N GLY A 234 11.74 -4.31 -22.83
CA GLY A 234 13.03 -4.27 -23.52
C GLY A 234 13.67 -2.87 -23.51
N LEU A 235 12.87 -1.82 -23.70
CA LEU A 235 13.32 -0.43 -23.60
C LEU A 235 13.80 -0.07 -22.19
N LEU A 236 13.11 -0.55 -21.15
CA LEU A 236 13.54 -0.35 -19.76
C LEU A 236 14.86 -1.06 -19.46
N VAL A 237 15.02 -2.30 -19.92
CA VAL A 237 16.28 -3.06 -19.78
C VAL A 237 17.43 -2.35 -20.48
N LYS A 238 17.19 -1.83 -21.69
CA LYS A 238 18.14 -0.99 -22.42
C LYS A 238 18.47 0.29 -21.68
N ARG A 239 17.47 0.98 -21.13
CA ARG A 239 17.65 2.23 -20.39
C ARG A 239 18.51 2.04 -19.14
N LYS A 240 18.27 0.95 -18.38
CA LYS A 240 19.02 0.63 -17.15
C LYS A 240 20.50 0.32 -17.36
N GLN A 241 20.95 0.20 -18.61
CA GLN A 241 22.37 0.13 -18.93
C GLN A 241 23.12 1.43 -18.59
N HIS A 242 22.44 2.55 -18.35
CA HIS A 242 23.08 3.86 -18.12
C HIS A 242 22.88 4.36 -16.68
N LEU A 243 23.84 5.16 -16.19
CA LEU A 243 23.64 5.93 -14.94
C LEU A 243 22.68 7.09 -15.27
N LEU A 244 21.56 7.14 -14.57
CA LEU A 244 20.47 8.07 -14.87
C LEU A 244 20.06 8.82 -13.61
N ASP A 245 19.46 9.99 -13.81
CA ASP A 245 18.78 10.72 -12.75
C ASP A 245 17.49 9.97 -12.36
N ASP A 246 17.28 9.79 -11.07
CA ASP A 246 16.17 9.01 -10.53
C ASP A 246 14.78 9.52 -11.00
N TRP A 247 14.61 10.83 -11.15
CA TRP A 247 13.33 11.41 -11.61
C TRP A 247 13.14 11.28 -13.12
N GLU A 248 14.23 11.29 -13.89
CA GLU A 248 14.15 11.01 -15.32
C GLU A 248 13.79 9.54 -15.57
N ASP A 249 14.39 8.62 -14.82
CA ASP A 249 14.05 7.20 -14.90
C ASP A 249 12.60 6.93 -14.45
N PHE A 250 12.15 7.59 -13.37
CA PHE A 250 10.77 7.55 -12.91
C PHE A 250 9.78 7.95 -14.02
N GLY A 251 10.02 9.07 -14.72
CA GLY A 251 9.18 9.51 -15.83
C GLY A 251 9.15 8.52 -17.00
N TYR A 252 10.30 7.93 -17.34
CA TYR A 252 10.40 6.93 -18.40
C TYR A 252 9.64 5.64 -18.06
N GLN A 253 9.77 5.18 -16.82
CA GLN A 253 9.21 3.93 -16.32
C GLN A 253 7.70 3.97 -16.13
N TYR A 254 7.17 5.05 -15.53
CA TYR A 254 5.75 5.11 -15.14
C TYR A 254 4.91 5.99 -16.06
N GLY A 255 5.47 7.07 -16.61
CA GLY A 255 4.72 8.02 -17.45
C GLY A 255 4.81 7.77 -18.96
N GLY A 256 5.87 7.11 -19.42
CA GLY A 256 6.19 6.92 -20.83
C GLY A 256 5.09 6.24 -21.66
N LEU A 257 4.85 4.94 -21.43
CA LEU A 257 3.88 4.16 -22.20
C LEU A 257 2.45 4.70 -22.04
N MET A 258 2.10 5.18 -20.85
CA MET A 258 0.79 5.77 -20.57
C MET A 258 0.53 7.02 -21.41
N THR A 259 1.51 7.91 -21.51
CA THR A 259 1.39 9.14 -22.31
C THR A 259 1.29 8.81 -23.80
N VAL A 260 2.06 7.83 -24.29
CA VAL A 260 1.97 7.34 -25.66
C VAL A 260 0.57 6.80 -25.96
N GLY A 261 0.05 5.90 -25.12
CA GLY A 261 -1.29 5.33 -25.31
C GLY A 261 -2.40 6.37 -25.24
N PHE A 262 -2.29 7.34 -24.33
CA PHE A 262 -3.22 8.47 -24.27
C PHE A 262 -3.19 9.30 -25.56
N CYS A 263 -2.01 9.62 -26.09
CA CYS A 263 -1.88 10.39 -27.33
C CYS A 263 -2.40 9.64 -28.57
N GLN A 264 -2.17 8.33 -28.66
CA GLN A 264 -2.71 7.50 -29.74
C GLN A 264 -4.23 7.43 -29.67
N TRP A 265 -4.79 7.28 -28.48
CA TRP A 265 -6.24 7.32 -28.28
C TRP A 265 -6.84 8.68 -28.66
N LEU A 266 -6.20 9.79 -28.26
CA LEU A 266 -6.61 11.14 -28.67
C LEU A 266 -6.67 11.25 -30.19
N LYS A 267 -5.63 10.81 -30.90
CA LYS A 267 -5.60 10.86 -32.37
C LYS A 267 -6.75 10.09 -33.00
N ASN A 268 -7.03 8.88 -32.52
CA ASN A 268 -8.13 8.06 -33.01
C ASN A 268 -9.49 8.73 -32.81
N GLU A 269 -9.72 9.35 -31.64
CA GLU A 269 -10.96 10.08 -31.38
C GLU A 269 -11.06 11.37 -32.21
N PHE A 270 -9.94 12.06 -32.45
CA PHE A 270 -9.93 13.26 -33.30
C PHE A 270 -10.29 12.91 -34.74
N ASP A 271 -9.74 11.82 -35.29
CA ASP A 271 -10.06 11.35 -36.64
C ASP A 271 -11.54 10.95 -36.75
N ARG A 272 -12.05 10.22 -35.75
CA ARG A 272 -13.45 9.79 -35.70
C ARG A 272 -14.44 10.97 -35.65
N GLN A 273 -14.10 12.04 -34.95
CA GLN A 273 -14.97 13.22 -34.79
C GLN A 273 -14.73 14.32 -35.85
N GLY A 274 -13.68 14.18 -36.66
CA GLY A 274 -13.24 15.18 -37.63
C GLY A 274 -12.64 16.43 -36.99
N ILE A 275 -11.95 16.29 -35.86
CA ILE A 275 -11.28 17.39 -35.14
C ILE A 275 -9.92 17.65 -35.79
N ARG A 276 -9.63 18.91 -36.10
CA ARG A 276 -8.36 19.34 -36.73
C ARG A 276 -7.45 20.15 -35.81
N LYS A 277 -7.98 20.61 -34.68
CA LYS A 277 -7.29 21.49 -33.74
C LYS A 277 -7.53 21.06 -32.30
N ALA A 278 -6.44 20.88 -31.55
CA ALA A 278 -6.45 20.38 -30.18
C ALA A 278 -5.81 21.38 -29.20
N PHE A 279 -6.49 21.64 -28.08
CA PHE A 279 -6.04 22.54 -27.02
C PHE A 279 -5.66 21.73 -25.78
N PHE A 280 -4.36 21.67 -25.50
CA PHE A 280 -3.82 21.03 -24.31
C PHE A 280 -3.76 22.04 -23.17
N MET A 281 -4.52 21.79 -22.10
CA MET A 281 -4.60 22.73 -20.97
C MET A 281 -3.29 22.78 -20.18
N ALA A 282 -2.97 23.96 -19.66
CA ALA A 282 -1.75 24.19 -18.93
C ALA A 282 -1.63 23.31 -17.67
N ARG A 283 -0.39 23.12 -17.21
CA ARG A 283 0.02 22.19 -16.15
C ARG A 283 0.00 20.75 -16.62
N ASP A 284 -1.16 20.14 -16.80
CA ASP A 284 -1.26 18.70 -16.99
C ASP A 284 -1.26 18.26 -18.47
N GLY A 285 -1.60 19.18 -19.37
CA GLY A 285 -1.52 18.98 -20.82
C GLY A 285 -0.13 19.22 -21.41
N TYR A 286 0.88 19.61 -20.61
CA TYR A 286 2.21 19.95 -21.12
C TYR A 286 2.92 18.76 -21.77
N ILE A 287 3.15 17.68 -21.01
CA ILE A 287 3.87 16.53 -21.55
C ILE A 287 3.04 15.75 -22.59
N PRO A 288 1.70 15.58 -22.45
CA PRO A 288 0.89 15.00 -23.52
C PRO A 288 0.99 15.78 -24.83
N GLN A 289 1.01 17.13 -24.79
CA GLN A 289 1.17 17.90 -26.03
C GLN A 289 2.51 17.62 -26.70
N LYS A 290 3.61 17.59 -25.93
CA LYS A 290 4.96 17.33 -26.49
C LYS A 290 5.06 15.95 -27.10
N VAL A 291 4.49 14.94 -26.44
CA VAL A 291 4.43 13.56 -26.97
C VAL A 291 3.51 13.49 -28.18
N PHE A 292 2.35 14.14 -28.15
CA PHE A 292 1.41 14.16 -29.27
C PHE A 292 2.04 14.81 -30.51
N GLN A 293 2.72 15.95 -30.37
CA GLN A 293 3.41 16.62 -31.48
C GLN A 293 4.58 15.77 -32.02
N LEU A 294 5.25 14.99 -31.16
CA LEU A 294 6.30 14.06 -31.58
C LEU A 294 5.72 12.91 -32.42
N LEU A 295 4.56 12.38 -32.04
CA LEU A 295 3.89 11.28 -32.76
C LEU A 295 3.16 11.77 -34.02
N TYR A 296 2.62 13.00 -33.99
CA TYR A 296 1.76 13.57 -35.02
C TYR A 296 2.18 15.03 -35.34
N PRO A 297 3.33 15.23 -35.99
CA PRO A 297 3.92 16.56 -36.19
C PRO A 297 3.07 17.51 -37.03
N ASP A 298 2.19 16.97 -37.89
CA ASP A 298 1.34 17.75 -38.80
C ASP A 298 -0.01 18.15 -38.17
N PHE A 299 -0.34 17.66 -36.98
CA PHE A 299 -1.61 18.00 -36.32
C PHE A 299 -1.48 19.33 -35.57
N GLU A 300 -2.46 20.23 -35.73
CA GLU A 300 -2.43 21.53 -35.07
C GLU A 300 -2.75 21.37 -33.57
N THR A 301 -1.74 21.62 -32.73
CA THR A 301 -1.92 21.68 -31.27
C THR A 301 -1.64 23.08 -30.73
N LYS A 302 -2.36 23.48 -29.67
CA LYS A 302 -2.12 24.71 -28.92
C LYS A 302 -2.01 24.38 -27.44
N TYR A 303 -1.02 24.97 -26.77
CA TYR A 303 -0.91 24.93 -25.31
C TYR A 303 -1.73 26.10 -24.74
N MET A 304 -2.78 25.78 -23.99
CA MET A 304 -3.78 26.75 -23.54
C MET A 304 -3.57 27.08 -22.06
N ALA A 305 -3.42 28.35 -21.74
CA ALA A 305 -3.33 28.83 -20.37
C ALA A 305 -4.65 28.59 -19.64
N ALA A 306 -4.71 27.55 -18.82
CA ALA A 306 -5.94 27.11 -18.18
C ALA A 306 -5.67 26.68 -16.74
N SER A 307 -6.59 27.03 -15.85
CA SER A 307 -6.67 26.46 -14.51
C SER A 307 -8.09 26.62 -13.98
N ARG A 308 -8.43 25.87 -12.93
CA ARG A 308 -9.72 26.05 -12.23
C ARG A 308 -9.91 27.50 -11.80
N ARG A 309 -8.87 28.12 -11.23
CA ARG A 309 -8.92 29.54 -10.83
C ARG A 309 -9.10 30.48 -12.01
N CYS A 310 -8.45 30.19 -13.13
CA CYS A 310 -8.48 31.07 -14.31
C CYS A 310 -9.89 31.30 -14.86
N TYR A 311 -10.74 30.26 -14.87
CA TYR A 311 -12.05 30.33 -15.53
C TYR A 311 -13.26 30.29 -14.60
N ILE A 312 -13.10 29.93 -13.32
CA ILE A 312 -14.24 29.84 -12.38
C ILE A 312 -15.09 31.10 -12.35
N TRP A 313 -14.47 32.29 -12.25
CA TRP A 313 -15.19 33.56 -12.22
C TRP A 313 -15.70 33.98 -13.59
N ALA A 314 -14.93 33.73 -14.66
CA ALA A 314 -15.39 33.98 -16.02
C ALA A 314 -16.68 33.22 -16.35
N GLY A 315 -16.82 32.00 -15.82
CA GLY A 315 -17.99 31.12 -16.00
C GLY A 315 -19.05 31.20 -14.89
N MET A 316 -19.00 32.21 -14.02
CA MET A 316 -19.99 32.42 -12.95
C MET A 316 -21.38 32.70 -13.53
N GLN A 317 -22.37 31.89 -13.15
CA GLN A 317 -23.77 32.13 -13.54
C GLN A 317 -24.51 32.94 -12.46
N ASN A 318 -24.30 32.60 -11.19
CA ASN A 318 -24.77 33.33 -10.02
C ASN A 318 -23.73 33.17 -8.88
N ALA A 319 -23.84 34.02 -7.85
CA ALA A 319 -22.90 34.02 -6.73
C ALA A 319 -23.04 32.77 -5.83
N GLU A 320 -24.23 32.18 -5.73
CA GLU A 320 -24.49 31.01 -4.88
C GLU A 320 -23.75 29.77 -5.40
N ASP A 321 -23.77 29.53 -6.72
CA ASP A 321 -23.07 28.41 -7.37
C ASP A 321 -21.56 28.44 -7.12
N ILE A 322 -20.96 29.64 -7.13
CA ILE A 322 -19.54 29.80 -6.83
C ILE A 322 -19.30 29.69 -5.33
N ALA A 323 -20.16 30.26 -4.49
CA ALA A 323 -20.02 30.16 -3.04
C ALA A 323 -20.08 28.70 -2.58
N ASP A 324 -20.99 27.89 -3.13
CA ASP A 324 -21.07 26.45 -2.89
C ASP A 324 -19.82 25.72 -3.38
N TYR A 325 -19.37 26.05 -4.59
CA TYR A 325 -18.16 25.44 -5.13
C TYR A 325 -16.93 25.77 -4.26
N LEU A 326 -16.73 27.03 -3.89
CA LEU A 326 -15.58 27.51 -3.12
C LEU A 326 -15.56 27.03 -1.66
N THR A 327 -16.72 26.69 -1.09
CA THR A 327 -16.84 26.17 0.27
C THR A 327 -16.88 24.64 0.34
N SER A 328 -17.18 23.97 -0.78
CA SER A 328 -17.13 22.50 -0.89
C SER A 328 -15.71 21.90 -0.98
N HIS A 329 -14.68 22.72 -1.16
CA HIS A 329 -13.29 22.26 -1.22
C HIS A 329 -12.68 22.12 0.19
N ASP A 330 -11.63 21.32 0.28
CA ASP A 330 -10.83 21.14 1.48
C ASP A 330 -10.12 22.46 1.83
N THR A 331 -10.29 22.90 3.09
CA THR A 331 -9.69 24.13 3.63
C THR A 331 -8.91 23.81 4.92
N ASP A 332 -8.52 22.55 5.11
CA ASP A 332 -7.85 22.10 6.32
C ASP A 332 -6.47 22.76 6.46
N GLY A 333 -6.21 23.37 7.62
CA GLY A 333 -4.98 24.13 7.89
C GLY A 333 -4.86 25.45 7.11
N VAL A 334 -5.92 25.93 6.47
CA VAL A 334 -5.90 27.16 5.65
C VAL A 334 -6.36 28.36 6.46
N SER A 335 -5.54 29.41 6.51
CA SER A 335 -5.96 30.68 7.09
C SER A 335 -6.91 31.44 6.16
N PHE A 336 -7.80 32.29 6.70
CA PHE A 336 -8.64 33.15 5.86
C PHE A 336 -7.81 34.03 4.89
N GLY A 337 -6.62 34.46 5.31
CA GLY A 337 -5.69 35.22 4.48
C GLY A 337 -5.15 34.38 3.31
N ASP A 338 -4.73 33.15 3.56
CA ASP A 338 -4.25 32.25 2.52
C ASP A 338 -5.37 31.87 1.54
N TYR A 339 -6.56 31.59 2.07
CA TYR A 339 -7.75 31.34 1.26
C TYR A 339 -8.05 32.51 0.33
N TRP A 340 -8.06 33.75 0.85
CA TRP A 340 -8.28 34.94 0.02
C TRP A 340 -7.20 35.11 -1.06
N ASN A 341 -5.92 34.92 -0.70
CA ASN A 341 -4.80 35.00 -1.63
C ASN A 341 -4.93 33.97 -2.76
N ALA A 342 -5.39 32.75 -2.43
CA ALA A 342 -5.64 31.68 -3.38
C ALA A 342 -6.71 32.08 -4.41
N LEU A 343 -7.74 32.83 -3.98
CA LEU A 343 -8.77 33.39 -4.86
C LEU A 343 -8.29 34.54 -5.76
N ALA A 344 -7.13 35.15 -5.54
CA ALA A 344 -6.49 36.11 -6.46
C ALA A 344 -7.44 37.17 -7.11
N LEU A 345 -8.41 37.69 -6.35
CA LEU A 345 -9.43 38.65 -6.83
C LEU A 345 -8.87 40.08 -6.84
N ASP A 346 -9.09 40.83 -7.93
CA ASP A 346 -8.69 42.24 -8.04
C ASP A 346 -9.84 43.17 -7.59
N CYS A 347 -10.26 43.07 -6.33
CA CYS A 347 -11.29 43.95 -5.78
C CYS A 347 -10.95 44.39 -4.35
N ASN A 348 -10.39 45.59 -4.22
CA ASN A 348 -10.02 46.16 -2.92
C ASN A 348 -11.22 46.37 -2.01
N GLU A 349 -12.38 46.72 -2.55
CA GLU A 349 -13.60 46.89 -1.75
C GLU A 349 -14.03 45.56 -1.11
N LEU A 350 -14.10 44.49 -1.91
CA LEU A 350 -14.47 43.16 -1.44
C LEU A 350 -13.43 42.63 -0.43
N TYR A 351 -12.14 42.86 -0.68
CA TYR A 351 -11.09 42.50 0.28
C TYR A 351 -11.22 43.24 1.60
N ASN A 352 -11.52 44.54 1.57
CA ASN A 352 -11.74 45.33 2.78
C ASN A 352 -12.96 44.85 3.57
N LYS A 353 -14.04 44.42 2.90
CA LYS A 353 -15.19 43.77 3.54
C LYS A 353 -14.79 42.42 4.16
N PHE A 354 -14.04 41.60 3.43
CA PHE A 354 -13.54 40.30 3.91
C PHE A 354 -12.67 40.43 5.17
N LYS A 355 -11.69 41.34 5.17
CA LYS A 355 -10.81 41.63 6.32
C LYS A 355 -11.58 42.14 7.55
N LYS A 356 -12.70 42.86 7.35
CA LYS A 356 -13.53 43.33 8.46
C LYS A 356 -14.30 42.19 9.12
N GLN A 357 -14.74 41.20 8.34
CA GLN A 357 -15.54 40.08 8.81
C GLN A 357 -14.69 38.91 9.34
N PHE A 358 -13.53 38.66 8.73
CA PHE A 358 -12.70 37.49 9.05
C PHE A 358 -11.30 37.89 9.51
N LYS A 359 -10.81 37.22 10.57
CA LYS A 359 -9.42 37.37 11.03
C LYS A 359 -8.49 36.61 10.09
N LEU A 360 -7.66 37.32 9.32
CA LEU A 360 -6.84 36.74 8.25
C LEU A 360 -5.92 35.60 8.70
N ASN A 361 -5.40 35.65 9.92
CA ASN A 361 -4.51 34.62 10.47
C ASN A 361 -5.25 33.44 11.14
N LYS A 362 -6.59 33.47 11.22
CA LYS A 362 -7.39 32.37 11.78
C LYS A 362 -7.52 31.26 10.73
N ILE A 363 -7.31 30.01 11.16
CA ILE A 363 -7.58 28.81 10.35
C ILE A 363 -9.09 28.65 10.17
N ILE A 364 -9.51 28.38 8.94
CA ILE A 364 -10.91 28.15 8.57
C ILE A 364 -11.38 26.83 9.18
N THR A 365 -12.42 26.88 10.01
CA THR A 365 -13.07 25.69 10.57
C THR A 365 -14.25 25.24 9.71
N PHE A 366 -14.81 24.05 10.00
CA PHE A 366 -16.05 23.60 9.36
C PHE A 366 -17.20 24.61 9.53
N SER A 367 -17.36 25.17 10.74
CA SER A 367 -18.37 26.18 11.03
C SER A 367 -18.15 27.50 10.27
N ASP A 368 -16.89 27.85 9.99
CA ASP A 368 -16.55 29.04 9.20
C ASP A 368 -16.99 28.92 7.73
N LYS A 369 -17.14 27.71 7.18
CA LYS A 369 -17.55 27.51 5.77
C LYS A 369 -18.93 28.09 5.47
N ALA A 370 -19.88 27.96 6.40
CA ALA A 370 -21.20 28.55 6.24
C ALA A 370 -21.13 30.09 6.21
N LEU A 371 -20.27 30.69 7.04
CA LEU A 371 -20.03 32.14 7.06
C LEU A 371 -19.36 32.62 5.76
N LEU A 372 -18.41 31.85 5.22
CA LEU A 372 -17.79 32.12 3.93
C LEU A 372 -18.82 32.09 2.80
N LYS A 373 -19.69 31.06 2.77
CA LYS A 373 -20.77 30.96 1.77
C LYS A 373 -21.65 32.21 1.82
N GLN A 374 -22.10 32.58 3.01
CA GLN A 374 -22.95 33.75 3.22
C GLN A 374 -22.26 35.05 2.78
N PHE A 375 -20.98 35.24 3.11
CA PHE A 375 -20.21 36.42 2.70
C PHE A 375 -20.21 36.62 1.18
N PHE A 376 -19.98 35.56 0.39
CA PHE A 376 -19.97 35.68 -1.07
C PHE A 376 -21.36 35.98 -1.64
N ILE A 377 -22.42 35.42 -1.05
CA ILE A 377 -23.81 35.70 -1.46
C ILE A 377 -24.18 37.16 -1.22
N GLU A 378 -23.86 37.70 -0.04
CA GLU A 378 -24.12 39.10 0.34
C GLU A 378 -23.37 40.12 -0.52
N ASN A 379 -22.25 39.71 -1.13
CA ASN A 379 -21.42 40.57 -1.98
C ASN A 379 -21.52 40.21 -3.47
N SER A 380 -22.65 39.63 -3.89
CA SER A 380 -22.90 39.14 -5.25
C SER A 380 -22.70 40.19 -6.35
N GLU A 381 -23.06 41.46 -6.12
CA GLU A 381 -22.86 42.55 -7.10
C GLU A 381 -21.37 42.77 -7.43
N LEU A 382 -20.51 42.81 -6.41
CA LEU A 382 -19.06 42.95 -6.60
C LEU A 382 -18.48 41.72 -7.30
N LEU A 383 -18.97 40.52 -6.96
CA LEU A 383 -18.56 39.29 -7.65
C LEU A 383 -18.97 39.29 -9.12
N GLN A 384 -20.13 39.86 -9.44
CA GLN A 384 -20.60 39.97 -10.82
C GLN A 384 -19.69 40.90 -11.65
N GLN A 385 -19.28 42.03 -11.09
CA GLN A 385 -18.31 42.93 -11.74
C GLN A 385 -16.97 42.22 -12.01
N ILE A 386 -16.45 41.48 -11.03
CA ILE A 386 -15.22 40.69 -11.20
C ILE A 386 -15.42 39.63 -12.29
N SER A 387 -16.55 38.93 -12.28
CA SER A 387 -16.90 37.92 -13.28
C SER A 387 -16.92 38.50 -14.69
N GLU A 388 -17.53 39.66 -14.90
CA GLU A 388 -17.60 40.31 -16.21
C GLU A 388 -16.21 40.71 -16.74
N GLN A 389 -15.35 41.23 -15.87
CA GLN A 389 -13.97 41.57 -16.20
C GLN A 389 -13.15 40.33 -16.59
N GLU A 390 -13.17 39.28 -15.75
CA GLU A 390 -12.45 38.03 -16.03
C GLU A 390 -13.02 37.31 -17.27
N ARG A 391 -14.35 37.37 -17.49
CA ARG A 391 -15.01 36.82 -18.68
C ARG A 391 -14.58 37.55 -19.95
N SER A 392 -14.53 38.88 -19.94
CA SER A 392 -14.06 39.67 -21.06
C SER A 392 -12.63 39.30 -21.44
N ALA A 393 -11.72 39.20 -20.46
CA ALA A 393 -10.35 38.78 -20.67
C ALA A 393 -10.24 37.34 -21.22
N ALA A 394 -11.06 36.41 -20.71
CA ALA A 394 -11.08 35.03 -21.19
C ALA A 394 -11.55 34.92 -22.65
N LEU A 395 -12.61 35.65 -23.03
CA LEU A 395 -13.14 35.65 -24.40
C LEU A 395 -12.14 36.24 -25.41
N GLU A 396 -11.42 37.28 -25.02
CA GLU A 396 -10.37 37.89 -25.82
C GLU A 396 -9.19 36.92 -26.01
N TYR A 397 -8.76 36.24 -24.93
CA TYR A 397 -7.77 35.18 -25.00
C TYR A 397 -8.19 34.02 -25.92
N PHE A 398 -9.44 33.59 -25.83
CA PHE A 398 -9.99 32.53 -26.70
C PHE A 398 -9.89 32.92 -28.18
N ALA A 399 -10.22 34.17 -28.53
CA ALA A 399 -10.06 34.65 -29.90
C ALA A 399 -8.57 34.68 -30.32
N GLN A 400 -7.66 35.14 -29.46
CA GLN A 400 -6.23 35.20 -29.76
C GLN A 400 -5.60 33.83 -30.09
N ILE A 401 -6.03 32.77 -29.40
CA ILE A 401 -5.53 31.40 -29.65
C ILE A 401 -6.34 30.65 -30.73
N GLY A 402 -7.39 31.29 -31.27
CA GLY A 402 -8.32 30.73 -32.25
C GLY A 402 -9.17 29.58 -31.69
N PHE A 403 -9.72 29.75 -30.49
CA PHE A 403 -10.62 28.81 -29.80
C PHE A 403 -12.10 29.00 -30.20
N ASP A 404 -12.38 29.85 -31.17
CA ASP A 404 -13.70 30.25 -31.64
C ASP A 404 -14.11 29.64 -33.00
N ASP A 405 -13.29 28.77 -33.59
CA ASP A 405 -13.52 28.18 -34.91
C ASP A 405 -13.66 26.65 -34.87
N GLY A 406 -14.73 26.13 -35.48
CA GLY A 406 -14.92 24.70 -35.75
C GLY A 406 -15.13 23.78 -34.54
N LYS A 407 -14.89 22.48 -34.77
CA LYS A 407 -14.92 21.44 -33.73
C LYS A 407 -13.56 21.37 -33.04
N LEU A 408 -13.55 21.51 -31.72
CA LEU A 408 -12.32 21.61 -30.95
C LEU A 408 -12.22 20.51 -29.90
N ALA A 409 -11.01 19.99 -29.69
CA ALA A 409 -10.68 19.12 -28.57
C ALA A 409 -10.04 19.93 -27.44
N LEU A 410 -10.52 19.72 -26.21
CA LEU A 410 -9.89 20.22 -24.98
C LEU A 410 -9.31 19.03 -24.21
N ILE A 411 -8.01 19.06 -23.90
CA ILE A 411 -7.28 17.92 -23.35
C ILE A 411 -6.74 18.26 -21.95
N ASP A 412 -6.95 17.33 -21.02
CA ASP A 412 -6.50 17.38 -19.62
C ASP A 412 -6.26 15.96 -19.09
N ILE A 413 -5.75 15.83 -17.87
CA ILE A 413 -5.79 14.57 -17.10
C ILE A 413 -6.94 14.55 -16.08
N GLY A 414 -7.52 15.71 -15.76
CA GLY A 414 -8.41 15.91 -14.60
C GLY A 414 -9.76 15.16 -14.61
N TRP A 415 -10.22 14.75 -13.43
CA TRP A 415 -11.30 13.76 -13.26
C TRP A 415 -12.74 14.32 -13.34
N ARG A 416 -12.92 15.61 -13.04
CA ARG A 416 -14.25 16.23 -12.90
C ARG A 416 -14.61 17.20 -14.03
N ALA A 417 -13.69 17.46 -14.97
CA ALA A 417 -13.87 18.40 -16.07
C ALA A 417 -14.33 19.83 -15.65
N SER A 418 -14.08 20.26 -14.42
CA SER A 418 -14.57 21.55 -13.90
C SER A 418 -14.10 22.75 -14.72
N VAL A 419 -12.88 22.71 -15.24
CA VAL A 419 -12.33 23.79 -16.09
C VAL A 419 -13.15 23.93 -17.38
N GLN A 420 -13.46 22.81 -18.05
CA GLN A 420 -14.31 22.80 -19.23
C GLN A 420 -15.70 23.33 -18.93
N LYS A 421 -16.31 22.96 -17.80
CA LYS A 421 -17.60 23.51 -17.37
C LYS A 421 -17.58 25.04 -17.36
N PHE A 422 -16.57 25.63 -16.72
CA PHE A 422 -16.48 27.08 -16.60
C PHE A 422 -16.19 27.77 -17.94
N ILE A 423 -15.37 27.17 -18.81
CA ILE A 423 -15.15 27.66 -20.18
C ILE A 423 -16.48 27.65 -20.97
N VAL A 424 -17.21 26.54 -20.95
CA VAL A 424 -18.50 26.39 -21.63
C VAL A 424 -19.53 27.40 -21.09
N ASN A 425 -19.55 27.62 -19.78
CA ASN A 425 -20.42 28.62 -19.16
C ASN A 425 -20.06 30.05 -19.60
N ALA A 426 -18.78 30.41 -19.62
CA ALA A 426 -18.32 31.73 -20.07
C ALA A 426 -18.74 31.99 -21.53
N LEU A 427 -18.61 31.01 -22.41
CA LEU A 427 -19.05 31.10 -23.81
C LEU A 427 -20.57 31.23 -23.94
N LYS A 428 -21.33 30.44 -23.17
CA LYS A 428 -22.81 30.51 -23.14
C LYS A 428 -23.30 31.89 -22.69
N LEU A 429 -22.70 32.44 -21.63
CA LEU A 429 -23.02 33.78 -21.11
C LEU A 429 -22.64 34.89 -22.08
N ALA A 430 -21.67 34.65 -22.97
CA ALA A 430 -21.29 35.55 -24.06
C ALA A 430 -22.07 35.30 -25.35
N HIS A 431 -23.08 34.42 -25.33
CA HIS A 431 -23.86 34.00 -26.49
C HIS A 431 -23.01 33.44 -27.66
N LYS A 432 -21.83 32.89 -27.37
CA LYS A 432 -20.97 32.21 -28.34
C LYS A 432 -21.26 30.71 -28.36
N LYS A 433 -21.48 30.15 -29.54
CA LYS A 433 -21.72 28.71 -29.74
C LYS A 433 -20.45 28.03 -30.22
N GLN A 434 -19.86 27.17 -29.39
CA GLN A 434 -18.67 26.38 -29.74
C GLN A 434 -18.96 24.87 -29.56
N ASP A 435 -18.45 24.04 -30.48
CA ASP A 435 -18.54 22.58 -30.39
C ASP A 435 -17.27 22.01 -29.74
N ILE A 436 -17.31 21.85 -28.41
CA ILE A 436 -16.16 21.44 -27.57
C ILE A 436 -16.30 19.98 -27.15
N TYR A 437 -15.27 19.20 -27.44
CA TYR A 437 -15.10 17.82 -26.97
C TYR A 437 -14.01 17.78 -25.91
N GLY A 438 -14.37 17.38 -24.68
CA GLY A 438 -13.40 17.21 -23.59
C GLY A 438 -12.83 15.80 -23.57
N TYR A 439 -11.49 15.70 -23.63
CA TYR A 439 -10.77 14.43 -23.57
C TYR A 439 -9.85 14.41 -22.36
N TYR A 440 -10.01 13.37 -21.54
CA TYR A 440 -9.37 13.28 -20.23
C TYR A 440 -8.63 11.96 -20.08
N LEU A 441 -7.55 11.94 -19.27
CA LEU A 441 -6.92 10.69 -18.87
C LEU A 441 -7.93 9.77 -18.16
N GLY A 442 -8.78 10.35 -17.31
CA GLY A 442 -9.99 9.70 -16.85
C GLY A 442 -11.02 10.67 -16.27
N THR A 443 -12.26 10.21 -16.12
CA THR A 443 -13.37 10.98 -15.55
C THR A 443 -14.12 10.17 -14.50
N VAL A 444 -14.71 10.84 -13.51
CA VAL A 444 -15.52 10.24 -12.44
C VAL A 444 -17.00 10.52 -12.65
N PRO A 445 -17.94 9.73 -12.07
CA PRO A 445 -19.36 9.98 -12.21
C PRO A 445 -19.68 11.36 -11.64
N HIS A 446 -20.24 12.24 -12.46
CA HIS A 446 -20.66 13.55 -11.99
C HIS A 446 -21.96 14.00 -12.65
N SER A 447 -22.72 14.85 -11.95
CA SER A 447 -24.08 15.28 -12.32
C SER A 447 -24.16 16.24 -13.52
N GLN A 448 -23.03 16.57 -14.15
CA GLN A 448 -22.94 17.59 -15.20
C GLN A 448 -23.31 17.03 -16.58
N LYS A 449 -24.61 16.80 -16.80
CA LYS A 449 -25.17 16.34 -18.09
C LYS A 449 -24.96 17.31 -19.27
N SER A 450 -24.41 18.50 -19.04
CA SER A 450 -24.40 19.61 -19.99
C SER A 450 -23.07 19.81 -20.75
N ILE A 451 -22.04 19.01 -20.47
CA ILE A 451 -20.75 19.03 -21.17
C ILE A 451 -20.41 17.66 -21.75
N ARG A 452 -19.69 17.65 -22.88
CA ARG A 452 -19.21 16.41 -23.53
C ARG A 452 -17.82 16.10 -23.01
N THR A 453 -17.69 14.97 -22.33
CA THR A 453 -16.43 14.48 -21.78
C THR A 453 -16.25 13.01 -22.17
N LEU A 454 -15.02 12.62 -22.46
CA LEU A 454 -14.65 11.23 -22.66
C LEU A 454 -13.33 10.96 -21.92
N GLY A 455 -13.28 9.87 -21.17
CA GLY A 455 -12.07 9.43 -20.48
C GLY A 455 -11.36 8.27 -21.17
N PHE A 456 -10.01 8.29 -21.15
CA PHE A 456 -9.19 7.22 -21.70
C PHE A 456 -9.19 5.99 -20.79
N LEU A 457 -8.61 6.07 -19.59
CA LEU A 457 -8.49 4.96 -18.64
C LEU A 457 -9.80 4.72 -17.88
N LEU A 458 -10.46 5.81 -17.48
CA LEU A 458 -11.73 5.80 -16.76
C LEU A 458 -12.73 6.69 -17.45
N ASP A 459 -13.90 6.16 -17.78
CA ASP A 459 -15.01 6.99 -18.26
C ASP A 459 -16.17 6.90 -17.26
N GLN A 460 -16.52 8.05 -16.66
CA GLN A 460 -17.54 8.14 -15.62
C GLN A 460 -17.33 7.13 -14.48
N GLY A 461 -16.09 6.97 -14.00
CA GLY A 461 -15.70 6.08 -12.91
C GLY A 461 -15.69 4.59 -13.24
N ASN A 462 -15.73 4.22 -14.53
CA ASN A 462 -15.68 2.83 -14.96
C ASN A 462 -14.41 2.53 -15.79
N PRO A 463 -13.79 1.35 -15.59
CA PRO A 463 -14.19 0.30 -14.64
C PRO A 463 -13.73 0.56 -13.19
N LYS A 464 -14.45 -0.02 -12.20
CA LYS A 464 -14.30 0.30 -10.76
C LYS A 464 -12.96 -0.14 -10.14
N ASP A 465 -12.37 -1.20 -10.67
CA ASP A 465 -11.06 -1.70 -10.26
C ASP A 465 -9.93 -0.74 -10.69
N VAL A 466 -10.03 -0.15 -11.88
CA VAL A 466 -9.10 0.90 -12.34
C VAL A 466 -9.29 2.18 -11.52
N GLU A 467 -10.54 2.53 -11.19
CA GLU A 467 -10.87 3.71 -10.35
C GLU A 467 -10.15 3.63 -9.01
N TYR A 468 -10.23 2.48 -8.35
CA TYR A 468 -9.56 2.25 -7.07
C TYR A 468 -8.04 2.50 -7.13
N ASN A 469 -7.35 1.93 -8.12
CA ASN A 469 -5.88 2.05 -8.24
C ASN A 469 -5.44 3.46 -8.67
N ILE A 470 -6.21 4.13 -9.53
CA ILE A 470 -5.97 5.52 -9.90
C ILE A 470 -6.07 6.43 -8.68
N PHE A 471 -7.09 6.28 -7.83
CA PHE A 471 -7.19 7.13 -6.64
C PHE A 471 -6.09 6.87 -5.60
N LYS A 472 -5.56 5.64 -5.52
CA LYS A 472 -4.37 5.34 -4.71
C LYS A 472 -3.11 6.06 -5.20
N THR A 473 -3.03 6.32 -6.51
CA THR A 473 -1.84 6.84 -7.19
C THR A 473 -2.11 8.22 -7.81
N LEU A 474 -3.18 8.88 -7.41
CA LEU A 474 -3.67 10.09 -8.08
C LEU A 474 -2.63 11.21 -8.06
N THR A 475 -2.06 11.49 -6.90
CA THR A 475 -1.04 12.54 -6.76
C THR A 475 0.23 12.22 -7.55
N LEU A 476 0.55 10.92 -7.72
CA LEU A 476 1.63 10.47 -8.59
C LEU A 476 1.31 10.73 -10.06
N LEU A 477 0.10 10.38 -10.49
CA LEU A 477 -0.40 10.65 -11.83
C LEU A 477 -0.30 12.13 -12.14
N GLU A 478 -0.80 12.99 -11.24
CA GLU A 478 -0.67 14.44 -11.40
C GLU A 478 0.79 14.88 -11.52
N LEU A 479 1.70 14.35 -10.69
CA LEU A 479 3.13 14.65 -10.79
C LEU A 479 3.74 14.22 -12.14
N MET A 480 3.35 13.06 -12.68
CA MET A 480 3.88 12.55 -13.96
C MET A 480 3.56 13.44 -15.16
N PHE A 481 2.43 14.14 -15.11
CA PHE A 481 1.94 14.98 -16.21
C PHE A 481 2.18 16.48 -16.01
N THR A 482 2.53 16.89 -14.78
CA THR A 482 2.68 18.30 -14.42
C THR A 482 3.83 18.99 -15.18
N ALA A 483 3.56 20.19 -15.68
CA ALA A 483 4.53 21.04 -16.38
C ALA A 483 5.70 21.51 -15.50
N PRO A 484 6.91 21.68 -16.07
CA PRO A 484 8.08 22.24 -15.40
C PRO A 484 8.01 23.79 -15.27
N SER A 485 6.84 24.32 -14.94
CA SER A 485 6.56 25.76 -14.83
C SER A 485 5.53 26.03 -13.74
N ALA A 486 5.52 27.26 -13.22
CA ALA A 486 4.50 27.73 -12.30
C ALA A 486 3.07 27.60 -12.89
N GLY A 487 2.11 27.25 -12.03
CA GLY A 487 0.70 27.12 -12.41
C GLY A 487 0.10 28.42 -12.94
N VAL A 488 -0.91 28.32 -13.80
CA VAL A 488 -1.68 29.47 -14.30
C VAL A 488 -2.66 29.91 -13.21
N VAL A 489 -2.63 31.19 -12.85
CA VAL A 489 -3.58 31.78 -11.88
C VAL A 489 -4.76 32.40 -12.61
N LYS A 490 -4.52 33.37 -13.48
CA LYS A 490 -5.58 34.07 -14.25
C LYS A 490 -5.04 34.79 -15.48
N LEU A 491 -5.94 35.30 -16.30
CA LEU A 491 -5.65 36.17 -17.45
C LEU A 491 -5.78 37.64 -17.05
N LEU A 492 -4.89 38.49 -17.53
CA LEU A 492 -4.83 39.92 -17.23
C LEU A 492 -4.62 40.75 -18.48
N ARG A 493 -5.18 41.97 -18.52
CA ARG A 493 -4.77 42.99 -19.49
C ARG A 493 -3.53 43.71 -18.98
N ASN A 494 -2.48 43.73 -19.80
CA ASN A 494 -1.29 44.54 -19.51
C ASN A 494 -1.56 46.03 -19.79
N SER A 495 -0.57 46.88 -19.54
CA SER A 495 -0.65 48.33 -19.79
C SER A 495 -0.82 48.71 -21.27
N LYS A 496 -0.57 47.78 -22.20
CA LYS A 496 -0.80 47.92 -23.65
C LYS A 496 -2.15 47.38 -24.09
N ASN A 497 -3.02 47.01 -23.15
CA ASN A 497 -4.32 46.42 -23.39
C ASN A 497 -4.27 45.04 -24.08
N GLU A 498 -3.16 44.30 -23.92
CA GLU A 498 -3.00 42.94 -24.45
C GLU A 498 -3.24 41.92 -23.33
N ILE A 499 -3.84 40.77 -23.66
CA ILE A 499 -4.01 39.67 -22.70
C ILE A 499 -2.67 38.99 -22.42
N THR A 500 -2.37 38.84 -21.13
CA THR A 500 -1.20 38.17 -20.58
C THR A 500 -1.62 37.15 -19.52
N VAL A 501 -0.75 36.17 -19.25
CA VAL A 501 -1.02 35.10 -18.28
C VAL A 501 -0.30 35.43 -16.97
N LYS A 502 -1.06 35.49 -15.87
CA LYS A 502 -0.49 35.57 -14.52
C LYS A 502 -0.19 34.15 -14.01
N HIS A 503 1.06 33.89 -13.71
CA HIS A 503 1.51 32.63 -13.10
C HIS A 503 1.55 32.73 -11.57
N GLN A 504 1.54 31.56 -10.92
CA GLN A 504 1.76 31.40 -9.49
C GLN A 504 3.15 31.95 -9.13
N GLU A 505 3.27 32.55 -7.95
CA GLU A 505 4.57 32.97 -7.45
C GLU A 505 5.42 31.75 -7.09
N LEU A 506 6.67 31.72 -7.56
CA LEU A 506 7.60 30.62 -7.25
C LEU A 506 8.14 30.78 -5.83
N ASN A 507 7.72 29.91 -4.92
CA ASN A 507 8.38 29.70 -3.64
C ASN A 507 9.44 28.57 -3.77
N GLY A 508 10.15 28.25 -2.66
CA GLY A 508 11.21 27.24 -2.67
C GLY A 508 10.75 25.86 -3.11
N ASN A 509 9.57 25.42 -2.68
CA ASN A 509 9.05 24.08 -2.97
C ASN A 509 8.42 23.98 -4.35
N GLU A 510 7.73 25.02 -4.83
CA GLU A 510 7.24 25.08 -6.21
C GLU A 510 8.39 25.10 -7.21
N LYS A 511 9.50 25.78 -6.89
CA LYS A 511 10.74 25.71 -7.66
C LYS A 511 11.29 24.28 -7.67
N HIS A 512 11.38 23.63 -6.51
CA HIS A 512 11.84 22.24 -6.41
C HIS A 512 10.95 21.27 -7.21
N ARG A 513 9.62 21.43 -7.14
CA ARG A 513 8.67 20.66 -7.94
C ARG A 513 8.86 20.91 -9.44
N CYS A 514 9.10 22.16 -9.88
CA CYS A 514 9.41 22.46 -11.29
C CYS A 514 10.67 21.70 -11.76
N GLU A 515 11.73 21.70 -10.95
CA GLU A 515 12.99 21.00 -11.25
C GLU A 515 12.77 19.48 -11.38
N ILE A 516 11.99 18.88 -10.48
CA ILE A 516 11.60 17.47 -10.54
C ILE A 516 10.75 17.20 -11.78
N SER A 517 9.72 18.01 -12.01
CA SER A 517 8.80 17.86 -13.16
C SER A 517 9.55 17.96 -14.49
N ALA A 518 10.60 18.77 -14.58
CA ALA A 518 11.45 18.88 -15.76
C ALA A 518 12.17 17.57 -16.07
N LYS A 519 12.71 16.90 -15.04
CA LYS A 519 13.37 15.60 -15.15
C LYS A 519 12.39 14.50 -15.53
N ILE A 520 11.22 14.46 -14.87
CA ILE A 520 10.14 13.51 -15.21
C ILE A 520 9.69 13.69 -16.66
N CYS A 521 9.37 14.92 -17.09
CA CYS A 521 8.97 15.22 -18.45
C CYS A 521 10.04 14.79 -19.48
N LYS A 522 11.32 15.00 -19.16
CA LYS A 522 12.43 14.55 -20.01
C LYS A 522 12.44 13.03 -20.15
N GLY A 523 12.20 12.29 -19.06
CA GLY A 523 12.05 10.83 -19.06
C GLY A 523 10.90 10.34 -19.93
N VAL A 524 9.70 10.91 -19.75
CA VAL A 524 8.50 10.58 -20.56
C VAL A 524 8.77 10.85 -22.05
N LEU A 525 9.35 11.99 -22.38
CA LEU A 525 9.65 12.35 -23.77
C LEU A 525 10.73 11.44 -24.37
N GLN A 526 11.72 11.03 -23.58
CA GLN A 526 12.74 10.08 -24.04
C GLN A 526 12.12 8.71 -24.33
N PHE A 527 11.21 8.22 -23.48
CA PHE A 527 10.45 7.00 -23.75
C PHE A 527 9.70 7.11 -25.07
N ALA A 528 8.97 8.21 -25.29
CA ALA A 528 8.20 8.40 -26.52
C ALA A 528 9.08 8.41 -27.78
N LYS A 529 10.31 8.95 -27.69
CA LYS A 529 11.29 8.90 -28.80
C LYS A 529 11.76 7.48 -29.07
N ASP A 530 12.11 6.73 -28.03
CA ASP A 530 12.58 5.34 -28.16
C ASP A 530 11.45 4.43 -28.66
N TRP A 531 10.23 4.66 -28.18
CA TRP A 531 9.01 4.00 -28.68
C TRP A 531 8.78 4.30 -30.17
N LEU A 532 8.85 5.58 -30.57
CA LEU A 532 8.69 5.97 -31.98
C LEU A 532 9.79 5.35 -32.84
N GLN A 533 11.04 5.32 -32.36
CA GLN A 533 12.12 4.65 -33.06
C GLN A 533 11.78 3.18 -33.32
N MET A 534 11.24 2.47 -32.32
CA MET A 534 10.85 1.05 -32.40
C MET A 534 9.65 0.77 -33.31
N THR A 535 8.70 1.72 -33.38
CA THR A 535 7.39 1.54 -34.03
C THR A 535 7.24 2.31 -35.35
N LYS A 536 8.29 3.00 -35.80
CA LYS A 536 8.25 3.86 -36.99
C LYS A 536 7.75 3.15 -38.25
N GLU A 537 8.33 1.99 -38.58
CA GLU A 537 7.97 1.19 -39.77
C GLU A 537 6.92 0.11 -39.46
N LEU A 538 6.75 -0.17 -38.16
CA LEU A 538 5.82 -1.15 -37.61
C LEU A 538 4.94 -0.45 -36.55
N PRO A 539 3.89 0.26 -36.96
CA PRO A 539 3.04 0.96 -36.00
C PRO A 539 2.38 -0.01 -35.01
N LEU A 540 2.43 0.32 -33.72
CA LEU A 540 1.74 -0.38 -32.65
C LEU A 540 0.77 0.54 -31.94
N THR A 541 -0.41 0.02 -31.62
CA THR A 541 -1.38 0.70 -30.76
C THR A 541 -1.23 0.20 -29.33
N VAL A 542 -1.12 1.13 -28.39
CA VAL A 542 -1.13 0.86 -26.95
C VAL A 542 -2.58 0.82 -26.48
N SER A 543 -3.02 -0.31 -25.92
CA SER A 543 -4.38 -0.42 -25.38
C SER A 543 -4.51 0.32 -24.04
N LYS A 544 -5.75 0.49 -23.56
CA LYS A 544 -6.02 1.05 -22.23
C LYS A 544 -5.36 0.22 -21.12
N ASP A 545 -5.43 -1.11 -21.24
CA ASP A 545 -4.87 -2.04 -20.27
C ASP A 545 -3.33 -1.98 -20.26
N ASP A 546 -2.70 -1.86 -21.42
CA ASP A 546 -1.24 -1.71 -21.53
C ASP A 546 -0.77 -0.39 -20.91
N ALA A 547 -1.45 0.71 -21.23
CA ALA A 547 -1.14 2.04 -20.68
C ALA A 547 -1.28 2.09 -19.15
N TYR A 548 -2.23 1.32 -18.60
CA TYR A 548 -2.51 1.23 -17.17
C TYR A 548 -1.64 0.21 -16.43
N ALA A 549 -1.02 -0.75 -17.12
CA ALA A 549 -0.38 -1.93 -16.51
C ALA A 549 0.64 -1.58 -15.40
N VAL A 550 1.33 -0.45 -15.52
CA VAL A 550 2.36 0.01 -14.57
C VAL A 550 1.82 0.56 -13.24
N LEU A 551 0.57 1.07 -13.22
CA LEU A 551 0.03 1.79 -12.07
C LEU A 551 -0.24 0.90 -10.85
N PRO A 552 -0.85 -0.28 -10.97
CA PRO A 552 -1.02 -1.17 -9.83
C PRO A 552 0.32 -1.65 -9.25
N ASP A 553 1.33 -1.89 -10.08
CA ASP A 553 2.64 -2.32 -9.57
C ASP A 553 3.33 -1.19 -8.80
N PHE A 554 3.18 0.07 -9.22
CA PHE A 554 3.60 1.19 -8.38
C PHE A 554 2.85 1.20 -7.03
N ALA A 555 1.51 1.11 -7.05
CA ALA A 555 0.68 1.21 -5.85
C ALA A 555 1.03 0.16 -4.78
N TYR A 556 1.54 -1.00 -5.20
CA TYR A 556 1.71 -2.16 -4.35
C TYR A 556 3.14 -2.65 -4.19
N LYS A 557 4.01 -2.34 -5.15
CA LYS A 557 5.36 -2.92 -5.28
C LYS A 557 6.45 -1.88 -5.55
N ALA A 558 6.15 -0.57 -5.49
CA ALA A 558 7.17 0.47 -5.59
C ALA A 558 8.27 0.27 -4.53
N SER A 559 9.51 0.50 -4.93
CA SER A 559 10.68 0.33 -4.06
C SER A 559 10.70 1.37 -2.93
N ALA A 560 11.37 1.04 -1.81
CA ALA A 560 11.57 1.98 -0.71
C ALA A 560 12.29 3.26 -1.19
N LYS A 561 13.20 3.13 -2.16
CA LYS A 561 13.84 4.26 -2.86
C LYS A 561 12.81 5.16 -3.54
N THR A 562 11.88 4.58 -4.30
CA THR A 562 10.80 5.32 -4.96
C THR A 562 9.92 6.08 -3.96
N TYR A 563 9.52 5.43 -2.86
CA TYR A 563 8.75 6.10 -1.80
C TYR A 563 9.54 7.24 -1.15
N SER A 564 10.83 7.04 -0.86
CA SER A 564 11.71 8.07 -0.30
C SER A 564 11.87 9.28 -1.22
N LEU A 565 12.01 9.07 -2.52
CA LEU A 565 12.02 10.16 -3.51
C LEU A 565 10.75 11.00 -3.42
N LEU A 566 9.59 10.35 -3.37
CA LEU A 566 8.28 10.99 -3.39
C LEU A 566 7.91 11.69 -2.08
N GLN A 567 8.49 11.29 -0.94
CA GLN A 567 8.34 12.00 0.34
C GLN A 567 8.90 13.43 0.33
N ASN A 568 9.84 13.72 -0.59
CA ASN A 568 10.46 15.05 -0.70
C ASN A 568 9.75 15.97 -1.70
N VAL A 569 8.61 15.56 -2.24
CA VAL A 569 7.82 16.36 -3.17
C VAL A 569 6.58 16.87 -2.46
N ALA A 570 6.30 18.16 -2.56
CA ALA A 570 5.05 18.74 -2.10
C ALA A 570 4.24 19.32 -3.27
N TYR A 571 2.92 19.36 -3.13
CA TYR A 571 2.01 19.93 -4.11
C TYR A 571 0.97 20.83 -3.43
N THR A 572 0.43 21.77 -4.20
CA THR A 572 -0.66 22.64 -3.74
C THR A 572 -2.01 22.01 -4.09
N SER A 573 -2.83 21.67 -3.09
CA SER A 573 -4.18 21.10 -3.26
C SER A 573 -5.28 22.15 -3.51
N GLN A 574 -5.03 23.40 -3.12
CA GLN A 574 -5.98 24.51 -3.21
C GLN A 574 -6.07 25.16 -4.60
N ILE A 575 -7.11 25.98 -4.80
CA ILE A 575 -7.36 26.74 -6.03
C ILE A 575 -6.46 27.97 -6.07
N GLY A 576 -5.69 28.17 -7.16
CA GLY A 576 -4.97 29.43 -7.41
C GLY A 576 -3.62 29.54 -6.68
N ASN A 577 -3.27 30.73 -6.17
CA ASN A 577 -1.94 31.06 -5.64
C ASN A 577 -1.79 30.70 -4.14
N SER A 578 -2.10 29.46 -3.78
CA SER A 578 -1.96 29.01 -2.38
C SER A 578 -0.49 28.82 -1.99
N LYS A 579 -0.17 29.24 -0.76
CA LYS A 579 1.13 29.02 -0.11
C LYS A 579 1.18 27.74 0.73
N GLN A 580 0.02 27.10 0.96
CA GLN A 580 -0.04 25.85 1.68
C GLN A 580 0.32 24.70 0.74
N GLU A 581 1.13 23.79 1.27
CA GLU A 581 1.73 22.69 0.53
C GLU A 581 1.47 21.40 1.28
N ILE A 582 1.15 20.35 0.52
CA ILE A 582 0.91 19.02 1.06
C ILE A 582 2.00 18.12 0.50
N PRO A 583 2.79 17.43 1.34
CA PRO A 583 3.74 16.45 0.84
C PRO A 583 2.98 15.34 0.12
N LEU A 584 3.53 14.87 -0.99
CA LEU A 584 2.94 13.84 -1.84
C LEU A 584 2.78 12.53 -1.07
N TYR A 585 3.76 12.24 -0.20
CA TYR A 585 3.67 11.27 0.90
C TYR A 585 4.12 11.94 2.20
N ALA A 586 3.34 11.80 3.27
CA ALA A 586 3.68 12.40 4.56
C ALA A 586 4.99 11.81 5.10
N LYS A 587 5.93 12.69 5.45
CA LYS A 587 7.12 12.35 6.23
C LYS A 587 6.82 12.68 7.68
N TYR A 588 6.78 11.66 8.53
CA TYR A 588 6.47 11.83 9.94
C TYR A 588 7.76 11.94 10.74
N ASP A 589 7.81 12.91 11.66
CA ASP A 589 8.89 13.00 12.64
C ASP A 589 8.61 11.98 13.74
N LYS A 590 9.41 10.91 13.81
CA LYS A 590 9.26 9.83 14.80
C LYS A 590 9.22 10.34 16.24
N ASN A 591 9.84 11.47 16.55
CA ASN A 591 9.87 12.01 17.91
C ASN A 591 8.64 12.86 18.26
N LYS A 592 7.84 13.22 17.25
CA LYS A 592 6.65 14.08 17.42
C LYS A 592 5.37 13.44 16.92
N THR A 593 5.43 12.33 16.20
CA THR A 593 4.27 11.71 15.56
C THR A 593 3.85 10.47 16.32
N PHE A 594 2.58 10.40 16.70
CA PHE A 594 1.97 9.19 17.24
C PHE A 594 0.63 8.92 16.57
N ALA A 595 0.22 7.67 16.54
CA ALA A 595 -1.03 7.24 15.93
C ALA A 595 -2.16 7.14 16.95
N ILE A 596 -3.38 7.47 16.52
CA ILE A 596 -4.63 7.19 17.23
C ILE A 596 -5.42 6.22 16.36
N ILE A 597 -5.71 5.02 16.87
CA ILE A 597 -6.42 3.98 16.13
C ILE A 597 -7.91 4.35 16.06
N CYS A 598 -8.43 4.49 14.84
CA CYS A 598 -9.85 4.61 14.58
C CYS A 598 -10.43 3.21 14.35
N THR A 599 -10.99 2.60 15.39
CA THR A 599 -11.62 1.26 15.37
C THR A 599 -12.59 1.10 14.19
N TRP A 600 -13.42 2.12 13.95
CA TRP A 600 -14.39 2.16 12.86
C TRP A 600 -14.22 3.45 12.04
N PRO A 601 -13.37 3.44 10.99
CA PRO A 601 -13.11 4.63 10.18
C PRO A 601 -14.40 5.23 9.59
N GLY A 602 -14.61 6.53 9.78
CA GLY A 602 -15.76 7.29 9.29
C GLY A 602 -17.06 7.13 10.10
N ALA A 603 -17.09 6.25 11.10
CA ALA A 603 -18.27 6.07 11.95
C ALA A 603 -18.37 7.17 13.03
N GLU A 604 -19.60 7.55 13.37
CA GLU A 604 -19.89 8.43 14.52
C GLU A 604 -19.91 7.58 15.80
N SER A 605 -18.99 7.86 16.73
CA SER A 605 -18.88 7.14 18.00
C SER A 605 -18.28 8.03 19.09
N ALA A 606 -18.39 7.61 20.36
CA ALA A 606 -17.77 8.32 21.48
C ALA A 606 -16.23 8.31 21.37
N GLU A 607 -15.66 7.24 20.83
CA GLU A 607 -14.22 7.11 20.56
C GLU A 607 -13.76 8.12 19.51
N LYS A 608 -14.58 8.43 18.49
CA LYS A 608 -14.29 9.49 17.53
C LYS A 608 -14.18 10.85 18.22
N GLU A 609 -15.11 11.20 19.09
CA GLU A 609 -15.06 12.47 19.84
C GLU A 609 -13.80 12.58 20.70
N VAL A 610 -13.49 11.54 21.47
CA VAL A 610 -12.27 11.51 22.30
C VAL A 610 -11.01 11.59 21.43
N SER A 611 -11.00 10.92 20.28
CA SER A 611 -9.89 10.97 19.33
C SER A 611 -9.68 12.38 18.76
N LEU A 612 -10.76 13.12 18.46
CA LEU A 612 -10.70 14.51 18.01
C LEU A 612 -10.19 15.45 19.12
N ARG A 613 -10.65 15.26 20.36
CA ARG A 613 -10.14 16.00 21.54
C ARG A 613 -8.65 15.72 21.76
N LEU A 614 -8.23 14.48 21.62
CA LEU A 614 -6.83 14.04 21.75
C LEU A 614 -5.95 14.62 20.66
N LYS A 615 -6.43 14.64 19.42
CA LYS A 615 -5.76 15.33 18.31
C LYS A 615 -5.49 16.79 18.68
N LYS A 616 -6.53 17.52 19.08
CA LYS A 616 -6.41 18.94 19.45
C LYS A 616 -5.45 19.19 20.61
N ALA A 617 -5.52 18.38 21.66
CA ALA A 617 -4.63 18.50 22.82
C ALA A 617 -3.16 18.24 22.45
N ALA A 618 -2.91 17.24 21.61
CA ALA A 618 -1.58 16.92 21.10
C ALA A 618 -1.00 18.06 20.26
N GLU A 619 -1.79 18.66 19.37
CA GLU A 619 -1.39 19.82 18.57
C GLU A 619 -1.03 21.03 19.46
N ASN A 620 -1.80 21.28 20.53
CA ASN A 620 -1.53 22.39 21.47
C ASN A 620 -0.17 22.27 22.16
N ILE A 621 0.35 21.04 22.33
CA ILE A 621 1.66 20.79 22.95
C ILE A 621 2.77 20.52 21.91
N GLY A 622 2.49 20.75 20.62
CA GLY A 622 3.49 20.66 19.54
C GLY A 622 3.75 19.24 19.02
N MET A 623 2.82 18.31 19.24
CA MET A 623 2.86 16.95 18.69
C MET A 623 2.01 16.83 17.42
N ASN A 624 2.30 15.80 16.62
CA ASN A 624 1.68 15.52 15.31
C ASN A 624 0.88 14.21 15.37
N PRO A 625 -0.31 14.19 15.99
CA PRO A 625 -1.17 13.02 16.00
C PRO A 625 -1.66 12.68 14.59
N ILE A 626 -1.76 11.39 14.27
CA ILE A 626 -2.43 10.93 13.03
C ILE A 626 -3.51 9.91 13.34
N PHE A 627 -4.63 10.00 12.64
CA PHE A 627 -5.65 8.96 12.68
C PHE A 627 -5.25 7.83 11.73
N ILE A 628 -5.34 6.59 12.20
CA ILE A 628 -5.13 5.40 11.36
C ILE A 628 -6.18 4.34 11.66
N ALA A 629 -6.57 3.57 10.65
CA ALA A 629 -7.32 2.33 10.83
C ALA A 629 -6.42 1.25 11.49
N PRO A 630 -6.99 0.18 12.07
CA PRO A 630 -6.21 -0.87 12.72
C PRO A 630 -5.14 -1.54 11.83
N ASP A 631 -5.33 -1.53 10.51
CA ASP A 631 -4.41 -2.08 9.51
C ASP A 631 -3.39 -1.06 8.96
N GLY A 632 -3.25 0.10 9.61
CA GLY A 632 -2.24 1.12 9.32
C GLY A 632 -2.59 2.09 8.20
N TYR A 633 -3.81 2.03 7.65
CA TYR A 633 -4.26 3.07 6.71
C TYR A 633 -4.54 4.38 7.42
N ILE A 634 -3.98 5.48 6.92
CA ILE A 634 -4.24 6.83 7.42
C ILE A 634 -5.72 7.15 7.21
N CYS A 635 -6.33 7.77 8.20
CA CYS A 635 -7.67 8.34 8.13
C CYS A 635 -7.58 9.86 7.96
N ASP A 636 -8.55 10.45 7.25
CA ASP A 636 -8.68 11.90 7.11
C ASP A 636 -9.18 12.55 8.41
N GLU A 637 -9.39 13.87 8.40
CA GLU A 637 -9.86 14.61 9.59
C GLU A 637 -11.25 14.19 10.07
N ASN A 638 -12.06 13.61 9.18
CA ASN A 638 -13.38 13.06 9.50
C ASN A 638 -13.30 11.61 9.98
N THR A 639 -12.08 11.09 10.18
CA THR A 639 -11.71 9.71 10.48
C THR A 639 -12.05 8.71 9.37
N ASN A 640 -12.36 9.16 8.15
CA ASN A 640 -12.58 8.25 7.03
C ASN A 640 -11.26 7.67 6.56
N ARG A 641 -11.26 6.37 6.27
CA ARG A 641 -10.09 5.67 5.75
C ARG A 641 -9.66 6.25 4.41
N THR A 642 -8.39 6.60 4.29
CA THR A 642 -7.75 7.00 3.03
C THR A 642 -7.07 5.80 2.36
N TYR A 643 -6.47 6.04 1.19
CA TYR A 643 -5.66 5.06 0.48
C TYR A 643 -4.20 5.01 0.95
N ARG A 644 -3.77 5.92 1.82
CA ARG A 644 -2.37 6.04 2.26
C ARG A 644 -2.15 5.17 3.48
N LYS A 645 -0.98 4.51 3.58
CA LYS A 645 -0.55 3.78 4.76
C LYS A 645 0.53 4.55 5.50
N VAL A 646 0.51 4.44 6.82
CA VAL A 646 1.62 4.90 7.66
C VAL A 646 2.79 3.93 7.53
N ASN A 647 4.01 4.46 7.53
CA ASN A 647 5.19 3.69 7.85
C ASN A 647 5.30 3.59 9.37
N GLU A 648 5.08 2.40 9.91
CA GLU A 648 5.03 2.14 11.37
C GLU A 648 6.31 2.54 12.11
N HIS A 649 7.46 2.58 11.44
CA HIS A 649 8.73 3.01 12.03
C HIS A 649 8.87 4.53 12.20
N ASP A 650 7.98 5.32 11.58
CA ASP A 650 7.94 6.78 11.73
C ASP A 650 7.02 7.21 12.91
N LEU A 651 6.50 6.27 13.69
CA LEU A 651 5.66 6.52 14.85
C LEU A 651 6.44 6.37 16.16
N LEU A 652 6.19 7.29 17.10
CA LEU A 652 6.64 7.17 18.49
C LEU A 652 5.93 6.00 19.19
N PHE A 653 4.60 5.99 19.09
CA PHE A 653 3.71 4.92 19.55
C PHE A 653 2.35 5.05 18.84
N ALA A 654 1.47 4.07 19.07
CA ALA A 654 0.06 4.10 18.71
C ALA A 654 -0.82 4.00 19.98
N ILE A 655 -1.96 4.69 19.99
CA ILE A 655 -2.97 4.59 21.04
C ILE A 655 -4.21 3.89 20.47
N THR A 656 -4.55 2.75 21.03
CA THR A 656 -5.82 2.09 20.79
C THR A 656 -6.87 2.65 21.74
N VAL A 657 -8.10 2.86 21.25
CA VAL A 657 -9.16 3.57 21.98
C VAL A 657 -10.36 2.71 22.34
N HIS A 658 -10.45 1.50 21.78
CA HIS A 658 -11.55 0.57 22.01
C HIS A 658 -11.04 -0.85 22.29
N PHE A 659 -11.76 -1.65 23.07
CA PHE A 659 -11.43 -3.03 23.41
C PHE A 659 -11.47 -4.02 22.21
N ASN A 660 -11.85 -3.52 21.03
CA ASN A 660 -11.81 -4.26 19.76
C ASN A 660 -10.49 -4.04 19.01
N ASP A 661 -9.66 -3.10 19.46
CA ASP A 661 -8.41 -2.77 18.81
C ASP A 661 -7.28 -3.71 19.25
N TYR A 662 -6.43 -4.10 18.31
CA TYR A 662 -5.32 -5.03 18.53
C TYR A 662 -4.06 -4.53 17.83
N LYS A 663 -2.89 -4.95 18.33
CA LYS A 663 -1.59 -4.61 17.72
C LYS A 663 -1.42 -5.34 16.38
N MET A 664 -1.23 -4.57 15.31
CA MET A 664 -0.89 -5.06 13.96
C MET A 664 0.28 -4.34 13.31
N LEU A 665 0.85 -3.34 14.00
CA LEU A 665 1.96 -2.55 13.52
C LEU A 665 3.19 -2.76 14.41
N ASP A 666 4.37 -2.71 13.79
CA ASP A 666 5.67 -2.79 14.46
C ASP A 666 6.04 -1.45 15.10
N CYS A 667 5.21 -1.01 16.05
CA CYS A 667 5.44 0.14 16.91
C CYS A 667 4.86 -0.12 18.31
N PHE A 668 5.27 0.70 19.28
CA PHE A 668 4.77 0.57 20.65
C PHE A 668 3.28 0.92 20.73
N HIS A 669 2.45 0.09 21.37
CA HIS A 669 1.00 0.31 21.50
C HIS A 669 0.59 0.54 22.96
N TYR A 670 -0.08 1.66 23.21
CA TYR A 670 -0.85 1.91 24.42
C TYR A 670 -2.31 1.53 24.21
N HIS A 671 -2.89 0.81 25.16
CA HIS A 671 -4.34 0.62 25.24
C HIS A 671 -4.94 1.45 26.36
N VAL A 672 -5.93 2.28 26.03
CA VAL A 672 -6.67 3.07 27.03
C VAL A 672 -7.76 2.26 27.70
N LEU A 673 -7.86 2.40 29.02
CA LEU A 673 -8.82 1.66 29.82
C LEU A 673 -10.02 2.55 30.18
N TRP A 674 -11.00 2.62 29.28
CA TRP A 674 -12.21 3.45 29.46
C TRP A 674 -13.39 2.75 30.13
N ASN A 675 -13.54 1.45 29.87
CA ASN A 675 -14.77 0.74 30.12
C ASN A 675 -14.72 -0.03 31.45
N PRO A 676 -15.67 0.19 32.38
CA PRO A 676 -15.77 -0.65 33.58
C PRO A 676 -15.97 -2.12 33.20
N PRO A 677 -15.47 -3.08 34.01
CA PRO A 677 -15.42 -4.51 33.64
C PRO A 677 -16.75 -5.12 33.20
N GLU A 678 -17.86 -4.65 33.76
CA GLU A 678 -19.21 -5.10 33.44
C GLU A 678 -19.57 -4.92 31.96
N ILE A 679 -18.98 -3.96 31.26
CA ILE A 679 -19.25 -3.72 29.84
C ILE A 679 -18.65 -4.82 28.96
N PRO A 680 -17.32 -5.02 28.91
CA PRO A 680 -16.72 -6.07 28.09
C PRO A 680 -17.15 -7.46 28.56
N LEU A 681 -17.36 -7.70 29.86
CA LEU A 681 -17.86 -8.98 30.37
C LEU A 681 -19.27 -9.33 29.90
N ASN A 682 -20.05 -8.35 29.45
CA ASN A 682 -21.39 -8.54 28.91
C ASN A 682 -21.41 -8.69 27.37
N CYS A 683 -20.24 -8.79 26.73
CA CYS A 683 -20.13 -9.08 25.30
C CYS A 683 -20.01 -10.59 25.06
N ASP A 684 -20.76 -11.12 24.07
CA ASP A 684 -20.73 -12.54 23.69
C ASP A 684 -19.33 -13.03 23.26
N ASP A 685 -18.49 -12.12 22.79
CA ASP A 685 -17.12 -12.36 22.31
C ASP A 685 -16.03 -11.91 23.28
N TYR A 686 -16.34 -11.73 24.57
CA TYR A 686 -15.39 -11.26 25.60
C TYR A 686 -14.04 -11.99 25.57
N LEU A 687 -14.02 -13.33 25.44
CA LEU A 687 -12.77 -14.10 25.38
C LEU A 687 -11.88 -13.75 24.18
N PHE A 688 -12.50 -13.31 23.07
CA PHE A 688 -11.77 -12.79 21.92
C PHE A 688 -11.23 -11.39 22.21
N GLN A 689 -12.05 -10.52 22.79
CA GLN A 689 -11.67 -9.17 23.19
C GLN A 689 -10.55 -9.17 24.24
N GLN A 690 -10.54 -10.12 25.19
CA GLN A 690 -9.45 -10.28 26.15
C GLN A 690 -8.09 -10.38 25.46
N LYS A 691 -8.02 -11.10 24.35
CA LYS A 691 -6.78 -11.23 23.58
C LYS A 691 -6.36 -9.89 22.97
N ASN A 692 -7.30 -9.00 22.63
CA ASN A 692 -7.05 -7.64 22.13
C ASN A 692 -6.25 -6.83 23.15
N TYR A 693 -6.71 -6.79 24.40
CA TYR A 693 -5.97 -6.16 25.50
C TYR A 693 -4.53 -6.67 25.57
N ILE A 694 -4.35 -7.99 25.63
CA ILE A 694 -3.05 -8.64 25.80
C ILE A 694 -2.08 -8.31 24.65
N SER A 695 -2.58 -8.11 23.42
CA SER A 695 -1.72 -7.84 22.25
C SER A 695 -1.03 -6.47 22.26
N ASN A 696 -1.54 -5.50 23.00
CA ASN A 696 -0.91 -4.17 23.14
C ASN A 696 0.34 -4.26 24.01
N ASP A 697 1.20 -3.24 24.02
CA ASP A 697 2.46 -3.28 24.78
C ASP A 697 2.27 -2.80 26.23
N ASP A 698 1.51 -1.72 26.44
CA ASP A 698 1.22 -1.14 27.75
C ASP A 698 -0.16 -0.47 27.80
N PHE A 699 -0.56 0.05 28.97
CA PHE A 699 -1.93 0.50 29.24
C PHE A 699 -2.00 1.88 29.90
N LEU A 700 -3.00 2.67 29.51
CA LEU A 700 -3.30 3.97 30.12
C LEU A 700 -4.53 3.82 31.04
N THR A 701 -4.35 4.07 32.34
CA THR A 701 -5.35 3.77 33.39
C THR A 701 -5.59 4.98 34.28
N TYR A 702 -6.84 5.24 34.68
CA TYR A 702 -7.19 6.40 35.51
C TYR A 702 -8.03 6.08 36.76
N ASP A 703 -8.49 4.84 36.91
CA ASP A 703 -9.44 4.45 37.94
C ASP A 703 -8.79 4.12 39.28
N ASP A 704 -9.61 4.11 40.33
CA ASP A 704 -9.23 3.74 41.69
C ASP A 704 -9.29 2.21 41.96
N GLY A 705 -9.07 1.40 40.94
CA GLY A 705 -8.75 -0.02 41.08
C GLY A 705 -9.75 -0.99 40.49
N GLY A 706 -10.97 -0.61 40.12
CA GLY A 706 -11.90 -1.58 39.55
C GLY A 706 -11.54 -2.02 38.13
N MET A 707 -11.29 -1.08 37.22
CA MET A 707 -10.83 -1.40 35.87
C MET A 707 -9.39 -1.91 35.91
N LYS A 708 -8.50 -1.24 36.65
CA LYS A 708 -7.10 -1.65 36.79
C LYS A 708 -6.95 -3.06 37.37
N ASN A 709 -7.73 -3.44 38.37
CA ASN A 709 -7.65 -4.79 38.93
C ASN A 709 -8.24 -5.84 37.97
N HIS A 710 -9.28 -5.49 37.20
CA HIS A 710 -9.74 -6.39 36.15
C HIS A 710 -8.68 -6.61 35.07
N LEU A 711 -7.97 -5.56 34.66
CA LEU A 711 -6.81 -5.68 33.76
C LEU A 711 -5.70 -6.55 34.39
N LYS A 712 -5.41 -6.41 35.69
CA LYS A 712 -4.49 -7.33 36.40
C LYS A 712 -4.98 -8.78 36.34
N SER A 713 -6.29 -9.02 36.44
CA SER A 713 -6.85 -10.37 36.29
C SER A 713 -6.68 -10.91 34.87
N ILE A 714 -6.82 -10.06 33.84
CA ILE A 714 -6.53 -10.43 32.45
C ILE A 714 -5.05 -10.78 32.26
N LEU A 715 -4.16 -10.06 32.93
CA LEU A 715 -2.70 -10.18 32.86
C LEU A 715 -2.09 -11.06 33.96
N ILE A 716 -2.89 -11.91 34.62
CA ILE A 716 -2.42 -12.66 35.80
C ILE A 716 -1.23 -13.59 35.50
N ASP A 717 -1.19 -14.13 34.28
CA ASP A 717 -0.11 -14.98 33.76
C ASP A 717 0.82 -14.23 32.79
N ASP A 718 0.77 -12.89 32.81
CA ASP A 718 1.60 -12.01 32.00
C ASP A 718 2.61 -11.28 32.88
N GLU A 719 3.84 -11.13 32.39
CA GLU A 719 4.96 -10.60 33.17
C GLU A 719 4.97 -9.07 33.26
N ARG A 720 4.15 -8.39 32.46
CA ARG A 720 4.10 -6.93 32.42
C ARG A 720 3.60 -6.33 33.73
N GLN A 721 4.33 -5.33 34.19
CA GLN A 721 4.00 -4.60 35.43
C GLN A 721 3.12 -3.37 35.14
N LEU A 722 1.98 -3.27 35.84
CA LEU A 722 1.08 -2.10 35.75
C LEU A 722 1.41 -0.97 36.75
N ASN A 723 2.55 -1.07 37.44
CA ASN A 723 3.02 -0.05 38.37
C ASN A 723 3.69 1.08 37.59
N GLY A 724 3.29 2.33 37.87
CA GLY A 724 3.81 3.50 37.16
C GLY A 724 3.19 3.76 35.78
N ASN A 725 2.07 3.11 35.45
CA ASN A 725 1.30 3.41 34.23
C ASN A 725 0.86 4.88 34.21
N SER A 726 0.92 5.49 33.03
CA SER A 726 0.41 6.84 32.82
C SER A 726 -1.11 6.85 32.81
N CYS A 727 -1.67 8.01 33.14
CA CYS A 727 -3.11 8.24 33.16
C CYS A 727 -3.53 9.01 31.91
N LEU A 728 -4.66 8.62 31.33
CA LEU A 728 -5.36 9.38 30.31
C LEU A 728 -6.85 9.25 30.63
N VAL A 729 -7.63 10.33 30.51
CA VAL A 729 -9.10 10.35 30.58
C VAL A 729 -9.73 10.87 29.29
N GLY A 730 -11.00 10.53 29.02
CA GLY A 730 -11.79 11.04 27.88
C GLY A 730 -12.18 12.51 28.03
N SER A 731 -11.20 13.37 28.27
CA SER A 731 -11.32 14.77 28.70
C SER A 731 -11.25 15.77 27.53
N PHE A 732 -11.06 17.05 27.85
CA PHE A 732 -10.96 18.16 26.91
C PHE A 732 -9.60 18.86 26.98
N PRO A 733 -9.16 19.46 25.86
CA PRO A 733 -8.03 20.38 25.86
C PRO A 733 -8.34 21.65 26.67
N LYS A 734 -7.35 22.14 27.40
CA LYS A 734 -7.39 23.36 28.20
C LYS A 734 -7.71 24.60 27.36
N SER A 735 -7.30 24.62 26.10
CA SER A 735 -7.56 25.73 25.17
C SER A 735 -9.04 25.93 24.84
N GLU A 736 -9.88 24.91 25.03
CA GLU A 736 -11.32 24.95 24.75
C GLU A 736 -12.17 25.23 26.01
N MET A 737 -11.53 25.52 27.15
CA MET A 737 -12.24 25.84 28.38
C MET A 737 -13.00 27.17 28.27
N LEU A 738 -14.28 27.15 28.66
CA LEU A 738 -15.14 28.32 28.72
C LEU A 738 -15.15 28.92 30.12
N LYS A 739 -15.31 30.25 30.21
CA LYS A 739 -15.51 30.91 31.52
C LYS A 739 -16.90 30.54 32.05
N PRO A 740 -17.09 30.32 33.35
CA PRO A 740 -18.43 30.02 33.89
C PRO A 740 -19.46 31.12 33.57
N ASP A 741 -20.64 30.69 33.12
CA ASP A 741 -21.84 31.53 32.96
C ASP A 741 -22.98 30.92 33.78
N LEU A 742 -23.54 31.71 34.68
CA LEU A 742 -24.60 31.32 35.62
C LEU A 742 -25.82 32.24 35.49
N SER A 743 -25.96 32.92 34.35
CA SER A 743 -27.09 33.81 34.07
C SER A 743 -28.45 33.09 34.05
N ASN A 744 -28.46 31.81 33.69
CA ASN A 744 -29.67 30.98 33.65
C ASN A 744 -29.39 29.50 34.03
N PRO A 745 -29.22 29.18 35.33
CA PRO A 745 -28.84 27.83 35.77
C PRO A 745 -29.99 26.83 35.55
N LYS A 746 -29.82 25.94 34.58
CA LYS A 746 -30.69 24.81 34.21
C LYS A 746 -29.84 23.54 34.10
N LEU A 747 -30.41 22.36 34.36
CA LEU A 747 -29.66 21.11 34.22
C LEU A 747 -29.42 20.78 32.75
N PHE A 748 -28.20 20.38 32.43
CA PHE A 748 -27.87 19.73 31.18
C PHE A 748 -27.78 18.21 31.37
N TYR A 749 -28.36 17.47 30.43
CA TYR A 749 -28.11 16.04 30.27
C TYR A 749 -27.99 15.67 28.79
N CYS A 750 -27.06 14.77 28.47
CA CYS A 750 -26.94 14.21 27.15
C CYS A 750 -26.59 12.71 27.23
N GLY A 751 -27.11 11.91 26.30
CA GLY A 751 -26.73 10.51 26.20
C GLY A 751 -27.84 9.61 25.67
N MET A 752 -27.68 8.32 25.89
CA MET A 752 -28.68 7.33 25.52
C MET A 752 -29.70 7.10 26.63
N ASN A 753 -30.99 7.18 26.30
CA ASN A 753 -32.06 6.83 27.22
C ASN A 753 -32.22 5.30 27.32
N TRP A 754 -31.49 4.72 28.26
CA TRP A 754 -31.52 3.27 28.52
C TRP A 754 -32.84 2.77 29.13
N GLU A 755 -33.70 3.66 29.64
CA GLU A 755 -35.03 3.28 30.14
C GLU A 755 -35.95 2.82 29.00
N ILE A 756 -35.86 3.48 27.85
CA ILE A 756 -36.65 3.15 26.65
C ILE A 756 -35.99 2.01 25.86
N MET A 757 -34.67 1.97 25.81
CA MET A 757 -33.91 0.99 25.02
C MET A 757 -33.93 -0.44 25.57
N GLY A 758 -34.10 -0.62 26.88
CA GLY A 758 -34.12 -1.94 27.53
C GLY A 758 -35.45 -2.70 27.41
N GLY A 759 -36.45 -2.14 26.73
CA GLY A 759 -37.85 -2.57 26.87
C GLY A 759 -38.42 -2.15 28.22
N TRP A 760 -39.73 -1.95 28.31
CA TRP A 760 -40.43 -1.53 29.55
C TRP A 760 -40.45 -2.61 30.66
N SER A 761 -39.48 -3.52 30.68
CA SER A 761 -39.33 -4.57 31.68
C SER A 761 -38.23 -4.20 32.69
N ASN A 762 -38.69 -3.74 33.86
CA ASN A 762 -38.07 -3.68 35.19
C ASN A 762 -36.56 -3.40 35.28
N ASN A 763 -36.23 -2.18 35.72
CA ASN A 763 -34.92 -1.61 36.12
C ASN A 763 -34.20 -0.72 35.08
N GLY A 764 -34.89 0.29 34.55
CA GLY A 764 -34.27 1.38 33.80
C GLY A 764 -33.20 2.12 34.62
N ARG A 765 -32.12 2.58 33.98
CA ARG A 765 -30.91 3.14 34.64
C ARG A 765 -31.19 4.25 35.66
N HIS A 766 -32.26 5.03 35.46
CA HIS A 766 -32.62 6.17 36.32
C HIS A 766 -34.09 6.13 36.80
N MET A 767 -34.80 5.01 36.59
CA MET A 767 -36.15 4.71 37.08
C MET A 767 -37.18 5.85 36.97
N GLY A 768 -37.18 6.63 35.88
CA GLY A 768 -38.14 7.71 35.66
C GLY A 768 -37.74 9.07 36.24
N LEU A 769 -36.55 9.22 36.81
CA LEU A 769 -35.99 10.50 37.26
C LEU A 769 -36.03 11.58 36.17
N PHE A 770 -35.68 11.22 34.93
CA PHE A 770 -35.70 12.18 33.82
C PHE A 770 -37.11 12.64 33.45
N HIS A 771 -38.14 11.83 33.67
CA HIS A 771 -39.53 12.29 33.50
C HIS A 771 -39.88 13.36 34.54
N LEU A 772 -39.52 13.15 35.81
CA LEU A 772 -39.75 14.14 36.87
C LEU A 772 -39.02 15.47 36.59
N LEU A 773 -37.77 15.41 36.14
CA LEU A 773 -36.99 16.60 35.78
C LEU A 773 -37.55 17.32 34.55
N ASP A 774 -38.04 16.57 33.55
CA ASP A 774 -38.61 17.09 32.30
C ASP A 774 -39.98 17.73 32.52
N ASP A 775 -40.87 17.07 33.26
CA ASP A 775 -42.23 17.56 33.56
C ASP A 775 -42.22 18.89 34.33
N HIS A 776 -41.18 19.14 35.11
CA HIS A 776 -40.97 20.39 35.84
C HIS A 776 -40.03 21.38 35.14
N ASN A 777 -39.66 21.14 33.87
CA ASN A 777 -38.81 22.04 33.06
C ASN A 777 -37.45 22.36 33.71
N LEU A 778 -36.86 21.38 34.42
CA LEU A 778 -35.59 21.56 35.15
C LEU A 778 -34.36 21.12 34.33
N VAL A 779 -34.55 20.30 33.31
CA VAL A 779 -33.49 19.72 32.49
C VAL A 779 -33.64 20.05 31.01
N THR A 780 -32.52 20.21 30.32
CA THR A 780 -32.40 20.26 28.86
C THR A 780 -31.73 18.97 28.42
N ILE A 781 -32.38 18.23 27.51
CA ILE A 781 -31.99 16.86 27.15
C ILE A 781 -31.48 16.82 25.71
N TYR A 782 -30.32 16.21 25.50
CA TYR A 782 -29.77 15.92 24.17
C TYR A 782 -29.48 14.42 24.01
N GLY A 783 -29.44 13.95 22.77
CA GLY A 783 -29.14 12.56 22.45
C GLY A 783 -29.67 12.13 21.09
N PRO A 784 -29.40 10.89 20.66
CA PRO A 784 -29.75 10.45 19.32
C PRO A 784 -31.26 10.37 19.12
N LYS A 785 -31.72 10.86 17.98
CA LYS A 785 -33.11 10.90 17.55
C LYS A 785 -33.60 9.51 17.21
N LYS A 786 -32.79 8.73 16.49
CA LYS A 786 -33.06 7.34 16.13
C LYS A 786 -31.75 6.62 15.73
N PRO A 787 -31.10 5.87 16.63
CA PRO A 787 -29.84 5.18 16.34
C PRO A 787 -29.97 4.23 15.14
N LYS A 788 -29.02 4.21 14.21
CA LYS A 788 -29.10 3.38 12.99
C LYS A 788 -29.27 1.87 13.26
N LEU A 789 -28.70 1.38 14.37
CA LEU A 789 -28.75 -0.02 14.78
C LEU A 789 -30.05 -0.41 15.51
N TRP A 790 -30.86 0.57 15.94
CA TRP A 790 -32.00 0.36 16.81
C TRP A 790 -33.21 1.14 16.31
N ASN A 791 -34.32 0.45 16.01
CA ASN A 791 -35.52 1.09 15.46
C ASN A 791 -36.37 1.81 16.53
N VAL A 792 -35.74 2.44 17.51
CA VAL A 792 -36.36 3.08 18.67
C VAL A 792 -35.90 4.54 18.76
N ALA A 793 -36.81 5.46 19.08
CA ALA A 793 -36.53 6.88 19.28
C ALA A 793 -36.42 7.17 20.80
N PRO A 794 -35.22 7.20 21.40
CA PRO A 794 -35.08 6.98 22.85
C PRO A 794 -35.54 8.16 23.71
N TRP A 795 -35.63 9.34 23.10
CA TRP A 795 -36.09 10.57 23.75
C TRP A 795 -37.47 11.02 23.26
N ALA A 796 -38.19 10.17 22.51
CA ALA A 796 -39.55 10.49 22.08
C ALA A 796 -40.47 10.67 23.29
N GLY A 797 -41.22 11.78 23.34
CA GLY A 797 -42.17 12.10 24.40
C GLY A 797 -41.66 13.06 25.48
N TYR A 798 -40.36 13.36 25.53
CA TYR A 798 -39.80 14.35 26.45
C TYR A 798 -39.96 15.78 25.91
N LYS A 799 -40.46 16.71 26.74
CA LYS A 799 -40.80 18.09 26.38
C LYS A 799 -39.57 18.97 26.17
N ASN A 800 -38.48 18.71 26.89
CA ASN A 800 -37.24 19.48 26.84
C ASN A 800 -36.13 18.83 25.99
N TYR A 801 -36.46 17.83 25.18
CA TYR A 801 -35.51 17.23 24.24
C TYR A 801 -35.17 18.20 23.09
N GLN A 802 -33.88 18.50 22.91
CA GLN A 802 -33.37 19.48 21.94
C GLN A 802 -32.79 18.85 20.65
N GLY A 803 -32.73 17.52 20.58
CA GLY A 803 -32.15 16.81 19.44
C GLY A 803 -30.72 16.29 19.68
N GLU A 804 -30.02 16.07 18.57
CA GLU A 804 -28.65 15.56 18.51
C GLU A 804 -27.63 16.69 18.59
N ILE A 805 -26.49 16.42 19.23
CA ILE A 805 -25.29 17.28 19.18
C ILE A 805 -24.33 16.65 18.16
N PRO A 806 -23.66 17.44 17.31
CA PRO A 806 -22.65 16.92 16.38
C PRO A 806 -21.53 16.15 17.10
N PHE A 807 -21.11 15.01 16.54
CA PHE A 807 -19.95 14.21 17.00
C PHE A 807 -18.61 14.84 16.57
N ASP A 808 -18.45 16.14 16.86
CA ASP A 808 -17.22 16.90 16.56
C ASP A 808 -16.28 16.99 17.77
N GLY A 809 -16.70 16.48 18.92
CA GLY A 809 -15.95 16.49 20.16
C GLY A 809 -15.99 17.81 20.94
N PHE A 810 -16.57 18.90 20.42
CA PHE A 810 -16.48 20.23 21.05
C PHE A 810 -17.82 20.95 21.19
N SER A 811 -18.77 20.75 20.26
CA SER A 811 -20.09 21.43 20.26
C SER A 811 -20.86 21.23 21.56
N ILE A 812 -20.65 20.11 22.25
CA ILE A 812 -21.25 19.81 23.55
C ILE A 812 -20.94 20.84 24.63
N LEU A 813 -19.76 21.49 24.58
CA LEU A 813 -19.38 22.48 25.58
C LEU A 813 -20.29 23.71 25.54
N GLN A 814 -20.74 24.11 24.35
CA GLN A 814 -21.62 25.27 24.20
C GLN A 814 -23.00 24.99 24.77
N GLU A 815 -23.54 23.80 24.54
CA GLU A 815 -24.86 23.42 25.07
C GLU A 815 -24.83 23.26 26.60
N ILE A 816 -23.73 22.75 27.16
CA ILE A 816 -23.52 22.72 28.61
C ILE A 816 -23.38 24.14 29.17
N HIS A 817 -22.58 24.98 28.52
CA HIS A 817 -22.31 26.34 28.97
C HIS A 817 -23.59 27.19 29.04
N LYS A 818 -24.50 27.05 28.07
CA LYS A 818 -25.83 27.68 28.08
C LYS A 818 -26.70 27.27 29.27
N CYS A 819 -26.52 26.04 29.76
CA CYS A 819 -27.29 25.51 30.88
C CYS A 819 -26.66 25.90 32.22
N GLY A 820 -25.34 26.00 32.32
CA GLY A 820 -24.62 26.41 33.53
C GLY A 820 -24.58 25.38 34.67
N VAL A 821 -25.38 24.30 34.61
CA VAL A 821 -25.37 23.20 35.59
C VAL A 821 -25.38 21.85 34.87
N VAL A 822 -24.53 20.92 35.30
CA VAL A 822 -24.49 19.54 34.78
C VAL A 822 -24.86 18.54 35.88
N LEU A 823 -25.75 17.62 35.53
CA LEU A 823 -26.04 16.44 36.34
C LEU A 823 -25.06 15.31 35.99
N ALA A 824 -24.09 15.05 36.86
CA ALA A 824 -23.08 14.02 36.69
C ALA A 824 -23.40 12.79 37.55
N VAL A 825 -24.33 11.96 37.08
CA VAL A 825 -24.70 10.70 37.76
C VAL A 825 -24.01 9.52 37.06
N SER A 826 -23.16 8.82 37.81
CA SER A 826 -22.40 7.66 37.33
C SER A 826 -23.26 6.40 37.40
N SER A 827 -23.02 5.43 36.50
CA SER A 827 -23.65 4.11 36.68
C SER A 827 -23.03 3.37 37.86
N ASP A 828 -23.76 2.38 38.40
CA ASP A 828 -23.26 1.51 39.47
C ASP A 828 -21.90 0.89 39.11
N ALA A 829 -21.73 0.48 37.84
CA ALA A 829 -20.47 -0.05 37.30
C ALA A 829 -19.32 0.98 37.36
N HIS A 830 -19.56 2.25 36.98
CA HIS A 830 -18.53 3.30 37.06
C HIS A 830 -18.18 3.63 38.52
N ARG A 831 -19.18 3.74 39.40
CA ARG A 831 -18.95 3.99 40.83
C ARG A 831 -18.11 2.88 41.46
N ARG A 832 -18.49 1.61 41.23
CA ARG A 832 -17.73 0.43 41.70
C ARG A 832 -16.32 0.41 41.12
N ALA A 833 -16.16 0.84 39.86
CA ALA A 833 -14.86 0.88 39.22
C ALA A 833 -13.91 1.95 39.80
N GLY A 834 -14.43 2.91 40.57
CA GLY A 834 -13.67 4.10 40.95
C GLY A 834 -13.42 5.01 39.75
N ALA A 835 -14.42 5.13 38.87
CA ALA A 835 -14.41 5.93 37.66
C ALA A 835 -15.64 6.85 37.60
N VAL A 836 -15.56 7.89 36.76
CA VAL A 836 -16.64 8.88 36.60
C VAL A 836 -17.09 8.96 35.16
N THR A 837 -18.32 9.43 34.97
CA THR A 837 -18.80 9.79 33.64
C THR A 837 -18.03 10.99 33.07
N ASN A 838 -17.82 10.99 31.74
CA ASN A 838 -17.21 12.14 31.04
C ASN A 838 -17.95 13.46 31.27
N ARG A 839 -19.22 13.43 31.71
CA ARG A 839 -20.00 14.62 32.08
C ARG A 839 -19.28 15.52 33.09
N VAL A 840 -18.45 14.95 33.97
CA VAL A 840 -17.63 15.71 34.92
C VAL A 840 -16.61 16.58 34.21
N TYR A 841 -15.86 15.99 33.27
CA TYR A 841 -14.83 16.68 32.50
C TYR A 841 -15.43 17.70 31.53
N GLU A 842 -16.56 17.35 30.92
CA GLU A 842 -17.34 18.25 30.06
C GLU A 842 -17.85 19.47 30.83
N ALA A 843 -18.39 19.27 32.04
CA ALA A 843 -18.87 20.35 32.90
C ALA A 843 -17.74 21.30 33.29
N CYS A 844 -16.59 20.76 33.70
CA CYS A 844 -15.42 21.56 34.00
C CYS A 844 -14.99 22.37 32.77
N ALA A 845 -14.85 21.74 31.60
CA ALA A 845 -14.46 22.44 30.38
C ALA A 845 -15.46 23.52 29.96
N ALA A 846 -16.76 23.30 30.14
CA ALA A 846 -17.80 24.27 29.81
C ALA A 846 -18.01 25.38 30.87
N GLY A 847 -17.34 25.30 32.02
CA GLY A 847 -17.53 26.23 33.13
C GLY A 847 -18.86 26.06 33.87
N ALA A 848 -19.43 24.86 33.85
CA ALA A 848 -20.69 24.55 34.54
C ALA A 848 -20.45 24.03 35.96
N VAL A 849 -21.42 24.28 36.83
CA VAL A 849 -21.46 23.72 38.19
C VAL A 849 -21.90 22.27 38.11
N ILE A 850 -21.29 21.42 38.93
CA ILE A 850 -21.54 19.97 38.91
C ILE A 850 -22.40 19.60 40.11
N ILE A 851 -23.53 18.94 39.82
CA ILE A 851 -24.27 18.14 40.80
C ILE A 851 -23.92 16.68 40.52
N SER A 852 -23.17 16.08 41.43
CA SER A 852 -22.65 14.71 41.31
C SER A 852 -23.37 13.77 42.26
N ASP A 853 -23.44 12.49 41.88
CA ASP A 853 -23.63 11.44 42.88
C ASP A 853 -22.45 11.38 43.85
N ASP A 854 -22.62 10.63 44.95
CA ASP A 854 -21.66 10.49 46.03
C ASP A 854 -20.42 9.61 45.67
N ASN A 855 -20.09 9.54 44.37
CA ASN A 855 -19.04 8.71 43.78
C ASN A 855 -17.69 8.93 44.50
N PRO A 856 -17.02 7.86 44.97
CA PRO A 856 -15.73 7.94 45.65
C PRO A 856 -14.66 8.73 44.89
N PHE A 857 -14.61 8.59 43.55
CA PHE A 857 -13.65 9.32 42.72
C PHE A 857 -13.89 10.83 42.81
N MET A 858 -15.16 11.26 42.78
CA MET A 858 -15.53 12.68 42.90
C MET A 858 -15.15 13.23 44.27
N LYS A 859 -15.49 12.52 45.35
CA LYS A 859 -15.11 12.89 46.72
C LYS A 859 -13.60 13.05 46.88
N LYS A 860 -12.82 12.13 46.30
CA LYS A 860 -11.35 12.14 46.38
C LYS A 860 -10.70 13.26 45.56
N HIS A 861 -11.14 13.45 44.31
CA HIS A 861 -10.44 14.31 43.37
C HIS A 861 -11.00 15.73 43.30
N PHE A 862 -12.31 15.89 43.49
CA PHE A 862 -13.02 17.16 43.41
C PHE A 862 -13.46 17.69 44.77
N GLY A 863 -13.63 16.84 45.78
CA GLY A 863 -13.93 17.25 47.16
C GLY A 863 -15.10 18.22 47.24
N ASP A 864 -14.95 19.32 47.96
CA ASP A 864 -15.99 20.34 48.17
C ASP A 864 -16.19 21.30 46.97
N SER A 865 -15.56 21.05 45.82
CA SER A 865 -15.74 21.89 44.61
C SER A 865 -17.01 21.55 43.81
N VAL A 866 -17.76 20.53 44.21
CA VAL A 866 -19.00 20.09 43.57
C VAL A 866 -20.10 19.87 44.61
N LEU A 867 -21.35 19.80 44.17
CA LEU A 867 -22.48 19.49 45.04
C LEU A 867 -22.82 18.00 44.94
N TYR A 868 -23.06 17.34 46.07
CA TYR A 868 -23.36 15.91 46.13
C TYR A 868 -24.84 15.64 46.38
N ILE A 869 -25.31 14.53 45.83
CA ILE A 869 -26.58 13.88 46.15
C ILE A 869 -26.32 12.42 46.49
N ASP A 870 -27.14 11.87 47.39
CA ASP A 870 -27.20 10.44 47.68
C ASP A 870 -28.16 9.80 46.67
N PHE A 871 -27.61 9.37 45.53
CA PHE A 871 -28.41 8.85 44.42
C PHE A 871 -29.19 7.59 44.82
N ASN A 872 -30.51 7.71 44.85
CA ASN A 872 -31.43 6.65 45.23
C ASN A 872 -32.13 6.08 44.00
N LYS A 873 -31.60 4.96 43.50
CA LYS A 873 -32.11 4.27 42.30
C LYS A 873 -33.51 3.71 42.48
N GLU A 874 -33.84 3.24 43.68
CA GLU A 874 -35.13 2.62 44.01
C GLU A 874 -36.20 3.68 44.34
N ASN A 875 -35.79 4.93 44.60
CA ASN A 875 -36.69 6.05 44.88
C ASN A 875 -36.28 7.28 44.05
N PRO A 876 -36.68 7.37 42.78
CA PRO A 876 -36.36 8.50 41.89
C PRO A 876 -36.91 9.83 42.42
N LEU A 877 -37.99 9.82 43.20
CA LEU A 877 -38.58 11.04 43.78
C LEU A 877 -37.68 11.63 44.89
N ASP A 878 -37.01 10.79 45.66
CA ASP A 878 -36.02 11.23 46.65
C ASP A 878 -34.82 11.89 45.96
N THR A 879 -34.24 11.21 44.96
CA THR A 879 -33.16 11.77 44.13
C THR A 879 -33.58 13.09 43.48
N TYR A 880 -34.79 13.15 42.92
CA TYR A 880 -35.36 14.38 42.35
C TYR A 880 -35.39 15.52 43.38
N ARG A 881 -35.87 15.28 44.61
CA ARG A 881 -35.93 16.31 45.67
C ARG A 881 -34.55 16.84 46.02
N GLN A 882 -33.55 15.96 46.15
CA GLN A 882 -32.17 16.36 46.41
C GLN A 882 -31.61 17.22 45.28
N ILE A 883 -31.85 16.85 44.01
CA ILE A 883 -31.42 17.64 42.85
C ILE A 883 -32.08 19.03 42.83
N VAL A 884 -33.40 19.10 43.10
CA VAL A 884 -34.13 20.38 43.19
C VAL A 884 -33.55 21.26 44.30
N GLU A 885 -33.28 20.70 45.47
CA GLU A 885 -32.66 21.42 46.58
C GLU A 885 -31.31 22.04 46.16
N LYS A 886 -30.45 21.29 45.45
CA LYS A 886 -29.17 21.81 44.97
C LYS A 886 -29.33 22.87 43.88
N LEU A 887 -30.30 22.71 42.97
CA LEU A 887 -30.61 23.72 41.95
C LEU A 887 -31.13 25.02 42.56
N ASP A 888 -32.02 24.94 43.55
CA ASP A 888 -32.54 26.11 44.24
C ASP A 888 -31.44 26.81 45.05
N TRP A 889 -30.55 26.02 45.68
CA TRP A 889 -29.37 26.57 46.33
C TRP A 889 -28.43 27.29 45.35
N ILE A 890 -28.20 26.73 44.16
CA ILE A 890 -27.39 27.34 43.08
C ILE A 890 -27.97 28.71 42.69
N LYS A 891 -29.28 28.77 42.45
CA LYS A 891 -30.00 30.01 42.10
C LYS A 891 -29.94 31.05 43.21
N ALA A 892 -30.03 30.62 44.47
CA ALA A 892 -29.99 31.51 45.63
C ALA A 892 -28.58 31.99 45.99
N ASN A 893 -27.50 31.34 45.52
CA ASN A 893 -26.12 31.60 45.94
C ASN A 893 -25.15 31.78 44.75
N PRO A 894 -25.33 32.77 43.86
CA PRO A 894 -24.56 32.90 42.62
C PRO A 894 -23.05 33.06 42.85
N GLU A 895 -22.61 33.84 43.84
CA GLU A 895 -21.18 34.03 44.10
C GLU A 895 -20.48 32.76 44.60
N LYS A 896 -21.14 32.00 45.50
CA LYS A 896 -20.60 30.73 46.00
C LYS A 896 -20.59 29.68 44.89
N THR A 897 -21.65 29.65 44.09
CA THR A 897 -21.77 28.79 42.91
C THR A 897 -20.64 29.05 41.90
N LEU A 898 -20.35 30.33 41.61
CA LEU A 898 -19.23 30.69 40.74
C LEU A 898 -17.88 30.19 41.30
N LYS A 899 -17.67 30.30 42.62
CA LYS A 899 -16.46 29.77 43.27
C LYS A 899 -16.34 28.25 43.12
N LEU A 900 -17.44 27.50 43.19
CA LEU A 900 -17.45 26.05 42.96
C LEU A 900 -17.03 25.71 41.52
N ALA A 901 -17.66 26.35 40.52
CA ALA A 901 -17.32 26.14 39.12
C ALA A 901 -15.85 26.49 38.80
N LEU A 902 -15.32 27.58 39.35
CA LEU A 902 -13.91 27.95 39.19
C LEU A 902 -12.96 26.97 39.90
N ALA A 903 -13.34 26.46 41.07
CA ALA A 903 -12.55 25.48 41.81
C ALA A 903 -12.47 24.14 41.06
N SER A 904 -13.59 23.63 40.55
CA SER A 904 -13.62 22.40 39.75
C SER A 904 -12.84 22.55 38.44
N GLN A 905 -12.96 23.71 37.78
CA GLN A 905 -12.14 24.06 36.60
C GLN A 905 -10.65 24.07 36.88
N LYS A 906 -10.23 24.61 38.03
CA LYS A 906 -8.82 24.61 38.43
C LYS A 906 -8.31 23.18 38.60
N ILE A 907 -9.04 22.33 39.32
CA ILE A 907 -8.70 20.91 39.51
C ILE A 907 -8.59 20.20 38.16
N PHE A 908 -9.56 20.42 37.28
CA PHE A 908 -9.56 19.91 35.92
C PHE A 908 -8.30 20.36 35.15
N ALA A 909 -8.02 21.66 35.09
CA ALA A 909 -6.90 22.21 34.33
C ALA A 909 -5.53 21.73 34.83
N GLU A 910 -5.40 21.46 36.14
CA GLU A 910 -4.14 21.03 36.75
C GLU A 910 -3.93 19.51 36.67
N LYS A 911 -4.99 18.70 36.59
CA LYS A 911 -4.89 17.23 36.73
C LYS A 911 -5.50 16.42 35.61
N PHE A 912 -6.58 16.91 34.98
CA PHE A 912 -7.43 16.12 34.10
C PHE A 912 -7.58 16.69 32.69
N CYS A 913 -7.11 17.91 32.43
CA CYS A 913 -7.08 18.41 31.06
C CYS A 913 -6.11 17.56 30.22
N MET A 914 -6.47 17.38 28.97
CA MET A 914 -5.86 16.37 28.13
C MET A 914 -4.40 16.69 27.79
N GLU A 915 -4.00 17.96 27.70
CA GLU A 915 -2.60 18.34 27.48
C GLU A 915 -1.70 17.87 28.63
N ILE A 916 -2.10 18.07 29.88
CA ILE A 916 -1.29 17.69 31.05
C ILE A 916 -1.12 16.16 31.10
N GLN A 917 -2.20 15.41 30.83
CA GLN A 917 -2.14 13.95 30.81
C GLN A 917 -1.25 13.44 29.67
N LEU A 918 -1.40 13.99 28.47
CA LEU A 918 -0.58 13.58 27.33
C LEU A 918 0.91 13.94 27.54
N GLN A 919 1.20 15.10 28.13
CA GLN A 919 2.57 15.44 28.52
C GLN A 919 3.18 14.44 29.51
N GLN A 920 2.38 13.93 30.47
CA GLN A 920 2.83 12.88 31.39
C GLN A 920 3.03 11.54 30.67
N VAL A 921 2.17 11.17 29.72
CA VAL A 921 2.37 9.98 28.87
C VAL A 921 3.70 10.09 28.11
N LEU A 922 3.95 11.22 27.46
CA LEU A 922 5.18 11.46 26.70
C LEU A 922 6.43 11.44 27.58
N ALA A 923 6.40 12.12 28.73
CA ALA A 923 7.52 12.15 29.66
C ALA A 923 7.86 10.78 30.25
N ASN A 924 6.86 9.89 30.39
CA ASN A 924 7.04 8.56 30.96
C ASN A 924 7.27 7.47 29.89
N HIS A 925 7.13 7.79 28.60
CA HIS A 925 7.13 6.80 27.51
C HIS A 925 8.37 5.89 27.50
N GLU A 926 9.57 6.48 27.59
CA GLU A 926 10.81 5.70 27.59
C GLU A 926 10.95 4.79 28.82
N ASN A 927 10.46 5.22 29.99
CA ASN A 927 10.46 4.38 31.19
C ASN A 927 9.51 3.20 31.02
N ARG A 928 8.33 3.43 30.44
CA ARG A 928 7.37 2.36 30.14
C ARG A 928 7.89 1.39 29.09
N ARG A 929 8.53 1.88 28.02
CA ARG A 929 9.18 1.05 27.00
C ARG A 929 10.25 0.14 27.62
N LYS A 930 11.08 0.67 28.52
CA LYS A 930 12.07 -0.12 29.27
C LYS A 930 11.42 -1.15 30.19
N ALA A 931 10.40 -0.78 30.96
CA ALA A 931 9.69 -1.72 31.84
C ALA A 931 9.04 -2.88 31.07
N VAL A 932 8.46 -2.59 29.89
CA VAL A 932 7.92 -3.64 29.00
C VAL A 932 9.05 -4.53 28.46
N ALA A 933 10.16 -3.93 27.99
CA ALA A 933 11.31 -4.70 27.53
C ALA A 933 11.90 -5.59 28.64
N GLU A 934 12.05 -5.08 29.85
CA GLU A 934 12.52 -5.84 31.02
C GLU A 934 11.61 -7.02 31.35
N ALA A 935 10.29 -6.85 31.20
CA ALA A 935 9.33 -7.93 31.44
C ALA A 935 9.29 -8.95 30.29
N MET A 936 9.33 -8.48 29.05
CA MET A 936 8.93 -9.27 27.88
C MET A 936 10.07 -9.72 26.97
N TYR A 937 11.25 -9.11 27.07
CA TYR A 937 12.37 -9.46 26.21
C TYR A 937 13.34 -10.38 26.94
N SER A 938 14.08 -11.16 26.15
CA SER A 938 15.11 -12.10 26.62
C SER A 938 16.06 -11.41 27.60
N GLN A 939 16.31 -12.07 28.74
CA GLN A 939 17.29 -11.62 29.75
C GLN A 939 18.70 -12.10 29.43
N HIS A 940 18.84 -12.93 28.40
CA HIS A 940 20.10 -13.44 27.87
C HIS A 940 20.32 -12.97 26.42
N PRO A 941 20.30 -11.66 26.12
CA PRO A 941 20.47 -11.14 24.76
C PRO A 941 21.84 -11.48 24.14
N GLU A 942 22.80 -11.90 24.96
CA GLU A 942 24.14 -12.35 24.59
C GLU A 942 24.17 -13.76 23.99
N GLU A 943 23.18 -14.64 24.21
CA GLU A 943 23.23 -15.96 23.58
C GLU A 943 22.62 -15.91 22.18
N ASN A 944 23.35 -16.50 21.24
CA ASN A 944 23.05 -16.43 19.82
C ASN A 944 21.76 -17.18 19.46
N ILE A 945 20.94 -16.54 18.62
CA ILE A 945 19.85 -17.20 17.89
C ILE A 945 20.31 -17.48 16.47
N LEU A 946 20.21 -18.74 16.05
CA LEU A 946 20.50 -19.16 14.67
C LEU A 946 19.24 -19.07 13.81
N ALA A 947 19.14 -18.06 12.96
CA ALA A 947 18.14 -18.02 11.89
C ALA A 947 18.73 -18.68 10.63
N VAL A 948 18.02 -19.63 10.03
CA VAL A 948 18.47 -20.34 8.82
C VAL A 948 17.54 -20.05 7.66
N THR A 949 18.11 -19.73 6.50
CA THR A 949 17.37 -19.70 5.23
C THR A 949 18.17 -20.44 4.16
N TYR A 950 17.49 -20.95 3.12
CA TYR A 950 18.10 -21.76 2.08
C TYR A 950 18.01 -21.07 0.72
N CYS A 951 19.12 -21.09 -0.02
CA CYS A 951 19.23 -20.75 -1.42
C CYS A 951 19.67 -22.01 -2.19
N ASP A 952 18.72 -22.88 -2.47
CA ASP A 952 18.93 -24.18 -3.13
C ASP A 952 18.26 -24.24 -4.50
N ALA A 953 18.26 -23.12 -5.21
CA ALA A 953 18.02 -23.09 -6.64
C ALA A 953 19.30 -23.47 -7.38
N PRO A 954 19.25 -24.28 -8.47
CA PRO A 954 20.42 -24.58 -9.30
C PRO A 954 21.12 -23.32 -9.81
N LEU A 955 20.35 -22.24 -9.98
CA LEU A 955 20.83 -20.92 -10.38
C LEU A 955 20.29 -19.87 -9.41
N PHE A 956 21.14 -18.93 -9.02
CA PHE A 956 20.75 -17.84 -8.14
C PHE A 956 20.03 -16.74 -8.93
N ASN A 957 18.74 -16.94 -9.19
CA ASN A 957 17.94 -16.00 -9.96
C ASN A 957 17.43 -14.81 -9.12
N ALA A 958 16.87 -13.83 -9.81
CA ALA A 958 16.31 -12.63 -9.21
C ALA A 958 15.20 -12.84 -8.16
N ALA A 959 14.35 -13.85 -8.34
CA ALA A 959 13.32 -14.16 -7.35
C ALA A 959 13.95 -14.58 -6.02
N GLU A 960 15.01 -15.39 -6.07
CA GLU A 960 15.78 -15.79 -4.89
C GLU A 960 16.56 -14.61 -4.29
N ARG A 961 17.17 -13.73 -5.10
CA ARG A 961 17.82 -12.51 -4.58
C ARG A 961 16.85 -11.64 -3.81
N TYR A 962 15.68 -11.34 -4.38
CA TYR A 962 14.70 -10.47 -3.73
C TYR A 962 14.17 -11.08 -2.43
N ARG A 963 13.85 -12.38 -2.44
CA ARG A 963 13.48 -13.13 -1.24
C ARG A 963 14.58 -13.02 -0.18
N LEU A 964 15.85 -13.18 -0.57
CA LEU A 964 16.97 -13.14 0.35
C LEU A 964 17.24 -11.73 0.90
N GLN A 965 17.14 -10.69 0.08
CA GLN A 965 17.20 -9.30 0.53
C GLN A 965 16.10 -8.99 1.56
N HIS A 966 14.89 -9.52 1.34
CA HIS A 966 13.80 -9.41 2.30
C HIS A 966 14.14 -10.10 3.62
N VAL A 967 14.65 -11.34 3.60
CA VAL A 967 15.10 -12.06 4.81
C VAL A 967 16.19 -11.30 5.56
N ILE A 968 17.22 -10.82 4.86
CA ILE A 968 18.31 -10.02 5.42
C ILE A 968 17.74 -8.81 6.16
N LYS A 969 16.80 -8.09 5.52
CA LYS A 969 16.14 -6.92 6.13
C LYS A 969 15.32 -7.29 7.37
N GLN A 970 14.62 -8.42 7.38
CA GLN A 970 13.87 -8.86 8.57
C GLN A 970 14.81 -9.09 9.78
N ILE A 971 15.99 -9.65 9.54
CA ILE A 971 17.00 -9.86 10.59
C ILE A 971 17.64 -8.54 11.03
N GLN A 972 17.97 -7.65 10.11
CA GLN A 972 18.55 -6.33 10.43
C GLN A 972 17.61 -5.45 11.28
N ASN A 973 16.30 -5.63 11.14
CA ASN A 973 15.29 -4.87 11.88
C ASN A 973 15.06 -5.36 13.31
N GLN A 974 15.71 -6.44 13.76
CA GLN A 974 15.51 -6.99 15.10
C GLN A 974 16.25 -6.15 16.16
N ASN A 975 15.59 -5.91 17.30
CA ASN A 975 16.15 -5.17 18.43
C ASN A 975 17.17 -6.00 19.24
N MET A 976 17.22 -7.32 19.02
CA MET A 976 18.17 -8.22 19.69
C MET A 976 19.45 -8.32 18.87
N ALA A 977 20.60 -8.05 19.51
CA ALA A 977 21.87 -7.91 18.80
C ALA A 977 22.48 -9.25 18.34
N ASN A 978 22.31 -10.34 19.10
CA ASN A 978 22.97 -11.62 18.80
C ASN A 978 22.07 -12.60 18.03
N ILE A 979 21.80 -12.27 16.76
CA ILE A 979 21.10 -13.14 15.82
C ILE A 979 22.02 -13.41 14.64
N THR A 980 22.41 -14.68 14.46
CA THR A 980 23.17 -15.12 13.29
C THR A 980 22.22 -15.61 12.21
N LEU A 981 22.26 -14.98 11.03
CA LEU A 981 21.57 -15.49 9.84
C LEU A 981 22.53 -16.37 9.03
N ALA A 982 22.27 -17.67 8.98
CA ALA A 982 22.96 -18.62 8.11
C ALA A 982 22.18 -18.81 6.81
N ILE A 983 22.84 -18.49 5.69
CA ILE A 983 22.30 -18.64 4.33
C ILE A 983 22.95 -19.87 3.72
N ALA A 984 22.23 -21.01 3.73
CA ALA A 984 22.72 -22.24 3.11
C ALA A 984 22.65 -22.08 1.59
N CYS A 985 23.77 -22.25 0.88
CA CYS A 985 23.83 -22.08 -0.57
C CYS A 985 24.76 -23.08 -1.25
N ASP A 986 24.67 -23.20 -2.57
CA ASP A 986 25.67 -23.94 -3.33
C ASP A 986 27.01 -23.17 -3.34
N ALA A 987 28.13 -23.90 -3.26
CA ALA A 987 29.46 -23.31 -3.24
C ALA A 987 29.74 -22.46 -4.49
N SER A 988 29.15 -22.79 -5.64
CA SER A 988 29.28 -22.01 -6.87
C SER A 988 28.58 -20.65 -6.82
N GLN A 989 27.62 -20.46 -5.91
CA GLN A 989 26.80 -19.24 -5.77
C GLN A 989 27.23 -18.35 -4.60
N GLN A 990 28.21 -18.78 -3.80
CA GLN A 990 28.59 -18.13 -2.56
C GLN A 990 28.97 -16.65 -2.76
N ASP A 991 29.86 -16.36 -3.71
CA ASP A 991 30.36 -15.00 -3.94
C ASP A 991 29.23 -14.03 -4.31
N GLU A 992 28.28 -14.49 -5.13
CA GLU A 992 27.15 -13.68 -5.58
C GLU A 992 26.18 -13.37 -4.44
N ILE A 993 25.92 -14.36 -3.58
CA ILE A 993 25.07 -14.19 -2.40
C ILE A 993 25.77 -13.31 -1.36
N GLN A 994 27.08 -13.49 -1.15
CA GLN A 994 27.87 -12.69 -0.23
C GLN A 994 27.88 -11.22 -0.62
N ALA A 995 27.86 -10.90 -1.92
CA ALA A 995 27.76 -9.54 -2.43
C ALA A 995 26.41 -8.85 -2.11
N LEU A 996 25.38 -9.59 -1.67
CA LEU A 996 24.10 -9.01 -1.22
C LEU A 996 24.12 -8.54 0.22
N ILE A 997 25.06 -9.04 1.01
CA ILE A 997 25.13 -8.77 2.44
C ILE A 997 25.73 -7.37 2.61
N PRO A 998 25.01 -6.42 3.24
CA PRO A 998 25.53 -5.07 3.44
C PRO A 998 26.82 -5.05 4.26
N ALA A 999 27.72 -4.12 3.94
CA ALA A 999 28.96 -3.94 4.69
C ALA A 999 28.66 -3.68 6.18
N GLY A 1000 29.37 -4.40 7.07
CA GLY A 1000 29.18 -4.30 8.52
C GLY A 1000 28.20 -5.31 9.14
N CYS A 1001 27.51 -6.14 8.34
CA CYS A 1001 26.62 -7.19 8.84
C CYS A 1001 27.34 -8.53 9.08
N GLY A 1002 28.31 -8.54 10.00
CA GLY A 1002 29.12 -9.75 10.30
C GLY A 1002 28.34 -10.93 10.90
N ASN A 1003 27.10 -10.69 11.34
CA ASN A 1003 26.18 -11.70 11.83
C ASN A 1003 25.42 -12.44 10.71
N ILE A 1004 25.54 -12.01 9.45
CA ILE A 1004 24.95 -12.69 8.29
C ILE A 1004 26.04 -13.45 7.56
N LYS A 1005 25.88 -14.76 7.40
CA LYS A 1005 26.90 -15.68 6.90
C LYS A 1005 26.35 -16.56 5.79
N THR A 1006 27.07 -16.63 4.67
CA THR A 1006 26.86 -17.69 3.68
C THR A 1006 27.51 -18.98 4.16
N VAL A 1007 26.79 -20.10 4.10
CA VAL A 1007 27.33 -21.44 4.40
C VAL A 1007 27.30 -22.27 3.12
N PRO A 1008 28.44 -22.42 2.42
CA PRO A 1008 28.50 -23.10 1.13
C PRO A 1008 28.47 -24.62 1.27
N PHE A 1009 27.78 -25.28 0.33
CA PHE A 1009 27.71 -26.73 0.20
C PHE A 1009 27.88 -27.15 -1.26
N ALA A 1010 28.36 -28.37 -1.51
CA ALA A 1010 28.26 -28.98 -2.84
C ALA A 1010 26.84 -29.53 -3.03
N LEU A 1011 25.88 -28.63 -3.32
CA LEU A 1011 24.46 -28.98 -3.40
C LEU A 1011 24.10 -29.64 -4.70
N PHE A 1012 24.73 -29.22 -5.80
CA PHE A 1012 24.43 -29.72 -7.13
C PHE A 1012 25.63 -30.42 -7.74
N ASN A 1013 25.38 -31.52 -8.45
CA ASN A 1013 26.39 -32.11 -9.31
C ASN A 1013 26.53 -31.31 -10.63
N LYS A 1014 27.49 -31.69 -11.49
CA LYS A 1014 27.71 -31.06 -12.80
C LYS A 1014 26.50 -31.10 -13.75
N LYS A 1015 25.49 -31.90 -13.46
CA LYS A 1015 24.22 -31.99 -14.21
C LYS A 1015 23.05 -31.30 -13.48
N HIS A 1016 23.35 -30.44 -12.52
CA HIS A 1016 22.37 -29.72 -11.68
C HIS A 1016 21.39 -30.61 -10.91
N SER A 1017 21.74 -31.88 -10.67
CA SER A 1017 20.95 -32.73 -9.77
C SER A 1017 21.31 -32.44 -8.32
N LYS A 1018 20.31 -32.23 -7.46
CA LYS A 1018 20.51 -31.96 -6.03
C LYS A 1018 21.04 -33.21 -5.32
N MET A 1019 22.11 -33.03 -4.56
CA MET A 1019 22.89 -34.09 -3.90
C MET A 1019 22.70 -34.14 -2.39
N LEU A 1020 22.27 -33.04 -1.77
CA LEU A 1020 22.08 -32.91 -0.32
C LEU A 1020 20.68 -32.44 -0.01
N THR A 1021 20.10 -32.94 1.06
CA THR A 1021 18.81 -32.46 1.57
C THR A 1021 18.99 -31.23 2.47
N ARG A 1022 17.93 -30.42 2.63
CA ARG A 1022 17.92 -29.30 3.59
C ARG A 1022 18.08 -29.74 5.04
N GLY A 1023 17.63 -30.95 5.40
CA GLY A 1023 17.91 -31.57 6.69
C GLY A 1023 19.41 -31.74 6.94
N GLN A 1024 20.14 -32.32 5.98
CA GLN A 1024 21.60 -32.51 6.08
C GLN A 1024 22.34 -31.17 6.16
N MET A 1025 21.90 -30.17 5.38
CA MET A 1025 22.47 -28.81 5.46
C MET A 1025 22.24 -28.19 6.84
N LEU A 1026 21.00 -28.23 7.34
CA LEU A 1026 20.64 -27.66 8.64
C LEU A 1026 21.48 -28.24 9.76
N ARG A 1027 21.62 -29.56 9.80
CA ARG A 1027 22.44 -30.25 10.82
C ARG A 1027 23.89 -29.77 10.83
N ARG A 1028 24.48 -29.62 9.64
CA ARG A 1028 25.87 -29.14 9.52
C ARG A 1028 26.00 -27.69 9.95
N ILE A 1029 25.01 -26.83 9.62
CA ILE A 1029 24.98 -25.44 10.09
C ILE A 1029 24.91 -25.38 11.61
N GLN A 1030 24.01 -26.16 12.21
CA GLN A 1030 23.82 -26.24 13.67
C GLN A 1030 25.10 -26.67 14.39
N GLN A 1031 25.85 -27.63 13.83
CA GLN A 1031 27.13 -28.08 14.37
C GLN A 1031 28.25 -27.03 14.25
N GLN A 1032 28.18 -26.14 13.25
CA GLN A 1032 29.22 -25.13 12.97
C GLN A 1032 29.00 -23.81 13.70
N ILE A 1033 27.74 -23.46 13.99
CA ILE A 1033 27.37 -22.16 14.55
C ILE A 1033 26.79 -22.38 15.95
N PRO A 1034 27.53 -22.07 17.03
CA PRO A 1034 26.99 -22.15 18.39
C PRO A 1034 25.76 -21.26 18.56
N HIS A 1035 24.71 -21.81 19.16
CA HIS A 1035 23.46 -21.09 19.36
C HIS A 1035 22.66 -21.71 20.52
N ALA A 1036 21.84 -20.88 21.17
CA ALA A 1036 20.95 -21.32 22.25
C ALA A 1036 19.55 -21.69 21.72
N ALA A 1037 19.17 -21.09 20.60
CA ALA A 1037 17.89 -21.34 19.92
C ALA A 1037 18.04 -21.15 18.41
N PHE A 1038 17.17 -21.78 17.62
CA PHE A 1038 17.16 -21.65 16.17
C PHE A 1038 15.75 -21.50 15.58
N CYS A 1039 15.71 -20.94 14.38
CA CYS A 1039 14.50 -20.68 13.60
C CYS A 1039 14.78 -20.93 12.11
N ILE A 1040 13.77 -21.38 11.36
CA ILE A 1040 13.86 -21.60 9.92
C ILE A 1040 12.98 -20.58 9.20
N LEU A 1041 13.59 -19.77 8.33
CA LEU A 1041 12.92 -18.71 7.57
C LEU A 1041 12.69 -19.12 6.11
N GLN A 1042 11.43 -19.05 5.68
CA GLN A 1042 11.02 -19.34 4.30
C GLN A 1042 11.28 -18.16 3.36
N GLY A 1043 11.36 -16.94 3.90
CA GLY A 1043 11.53 -15.70 3.15
C GLY A 1043 10.21 -15.02 2.75
N CYS A 1044 9.10 -15.43 3.37
CA CYS A 1044 7.80 -14.76 3.24
C CYS A 1044 7.41 -13.97 4.51
N GLU A 1045 8.20 -14.09 5.58
CA GLU A 1045 7.87 -13.61 6.90
C GLU A 1045 8.01 -12.09 7.02
N ILE A 1046 7.07 -11.44 7.68
CA ILE A 1046 7.21 -10.07 8.21
C ILE A 1046 7.41 -10.23 9.72
N LEU A 1047 8.60 -9.92 10.23
CA LEU A 1047 8.93 -10.04 11.64
C LEU A 1047 8.93 -8.65 12.27
N PHE A 1048 8.20 -8.48 13.37
CA PHE A 1048 8.31 -7.26 14.16
C PHE A 1048 9.70 -7.18 14.82
N SER A 1049 10.14 -5.98 15.12
CA SER A 1049 11.46 -5.69 15.69
C SER A 1049 11.73 -6.38 17.03
N ASP A 1050 10.68 -6.76 17.76
CA ASP A 1050 10.71 -7.45 19.05
C ASP A 1050 10.50 -8.98 18.95
N HIS A 1051 10.34 -9.53 17.74
CA HIS A 1051 9.89 -10.91 17.52
C HIS A 1051 10.75 -11.95 18.24
N PHE A 1052 12.05 -11.98 17.96
CA PHE A 1052 12.94 -12.98 18.57
C PHE A 1052 13.16 -12.75 20.07
N ALA A 1053 13.20 -11.49 20.51
CA ALA A 1053 13.36 -11.14 21.91
C ALA A 1053 12.20 -11.69 22.76
N ILE A 1054 10.97 -11.56 22.25
CA ILE A 1054 9.76 -12.07 22.90
C ILE A 1054 9.69 -13.60 22.88
N LEU A 1055 9.98 -14.25 21.75
CA LEU A 1055 9.94 -15.72 21.69
C LEU A 1055 10.99 -16.36 22.58
N LYS A 1056 12.20 -15.78 22.61
CA LYS A 1056 13.27 -16.28 23.48
C LYS A 1056 12.92 -16.10 24.95
N ARG A 1057 12.33 -14.97 25.34
CA ARG A 1057 11.80 -14.77 26.70
C ARG A 1057 10.81 -15.86 27.11
N LYS A 1058 9.92 -16.29 26.21
CA LYS A 1058 8.96 -17.39 26.51
C LYS A 1058 9.62 -18.74 26.74
N LEU A 1059 10.76 -19.02 26.10
CA LEU A 1059 11.57 -20.20 26.40
C LEU A 1059 12.24 -20.07 27.78
N GLU A 1060 12.81 -18.91 28.11
CA GLU A 1060 13.45 -18.65 29.41
C GLU A 1060 12.48 -18.84 30.59
N ASN A 1061 11.25 -18.33 30.46
CA ASN A 1061 10.26 -18.39 31.55
C ASN A 1061 9.66 -19.76 31.75
N ARG A 1062 9.81 -20.67 30.78
CA ARG A 1062 9.36 -22.05 30.87
C ARG A 1062 10.51 -22.96 30.47
N PRO A 1063 11.45 -23.30 31.37
CA PRO A 1063 12.60 -24.13 31.04
C PRO A 1063 12.28 -25.52 30.50
N GLN A 1064 11.06 -26.03 30.73
CA GLN A 1064 10.54 -27.29 30.18
C GLN A 1064 9.98 -27.14 28.76
N ALA A 1065 9.82 -25.89 28.28
CA ALA A 1065 9.38 -25.59 26.93
C ALA A 1065 10.57 -25.52 26.00
N TYR A 1066 10.48 -26.28 24.91
CA TYR A 1066 11.52 -26.34 23.90
C TYR A 1066 11.14 -25.55 22.63
N ILE A 1067 9.89 -25.08 22.56
CA ILE A 1067 9.32 -24.41 21.40
C ILE A 1067 8.48 -23.22 21.89
N ALA A 1068 8.74 -22.04 21.33
CA ALA A 1068 7.90 -20.85 21.49
C ALA A 1068 7.39 -20.38 20.13
N TYR A 1069 6.18 -19.83 20.07
CA TYR A 1069 5.62 -19.30 18.82
C TYR A 1069 4.73 -18.09 19.03
N SER A 1070 4.65 -17.26 17.98
CA SER A 1070 3.88 -16.01 17.97
C SER A 1070 2.51 -16.20 17.32
N GLY A 1071 1.62 -15.22 17.49
CA GLY A 1071 0.46 -15.04 16.62
C GLY A 1071 0.91 -14.59 15.22
N CYS A 1072 0.02 -14.69 14.23
CA CYS A 1072 0.34 -14.37 12.86
C CYS A 1072 -0.72 -13.50 12.18
N PHE A 1073 -0.29 -12.51 11.39
CA PHE A 1073 -1.14 -11.78 10.45
C PHE A 1073 -0.80 -12.13 9.00
N ARG A 1074 -1.68 -11.78 8.06
CA ARG A 1074 -1.46 -11.96 6.62
C ARG A 1074 -1.48 -10.61 5.94
N ALA A 1075 -0.44 -10.32 5.16
CA ALA A 1075 -0.34 -9.17 4.28
C ALA A 1075 -0.66 -9.59 2.84
N GLU A 1076 -1.73 -9.05 2.27
CA GLU A 1076 -2.16 -9.30 0.90
C GLU A 1076 -1.31 -8.55 -0.14
N LYS A 1077 -1.52 -8.80 -1.44
CA LYS A 1077 -0.80 -8.11 -2.53
C LYS A 1077 -0.92 -6.58 -2.47
N ASP A 1078 -1.98 -6.05 -1.87
CA ASP A 1078 -2.19 -4.62 -1.67
C ASP A 1078 -1.65 -4.09 -0.33
N ASN A 1079 -0.79 -4.88 0.31
CA ASN A 1079 -0.27 -4.71 1.66
C ASN A 1079 -1.34 -4.71 2.76
N ASN A 1080 -2.62 -5.05 2.50
CA ASN A 1080 -3.62 -5.08 3.56
C ASN A 1080 -3.28 -6.17 4.57
N ARG A 1081 -3.25 -5.79 5.85
CA ARG A 1081 -2.97 -6.69 6.95
C ARG A 1081 -4.28 -7.13 7.59
N TYR A 1082 -4.43 -8.43 7.76
CA TYR A 1082 -5.54 -9.03 8.51
C TYR A 1082 -5.00 -10.07 9.47
N LEU A 1083 -5.61 -10.19 10.63
CA LEU A 1083 -5.27 -11.24 11.58
C LEU A 1083 -5.48 -12.62 10.94
N HIS A 1084 -4.46 -13.49 10.97
CA HIS A 1084 -4.49 -14.82 10.35
C HIS A 1084 -4.60 -15.93 11.38
N ARG A 1085 -3.79 -15.88 12.44
CA ARG A 1085 -3.85 -16.82 13.57
C ARG A 1085 -3.60 -16.12 14.89
N ARG A 1086 -4.41 -16.48 15.89
CA ARG A 1086 -4.28 -15.99 17.25
C ARG A 1086 -4.77 -17.03 18.26
N GLY A 1087 -3.89 -17.45 19.16
CA GLY A 1087 -4.15 -18.50 20.14
C GLY A 1087 -3.46 -19.82 19.81
N VAL A 1088 -3.81 -20.83 20.60
CA VAL A 1088 -3.21 -22.17 20.54
C VAL A 1088 -3.49 -22.83 19.19
N ILE A 1089 -2.45 -23.39 18.58
CA ILE A 1089 -2.57 -24.13 17.32
C ILE A 1089 -3.04 -25.57 17.61
N PRO A 1090 -4.08 -26.08 16.93
CA PRO A 1090 -4.52 -27.45 17.11
C PRO A 1090 -3.40 -28.44 16.84
N TYR A 1091 -3.22 -29.45 17.69
CA TYR A 1091 -2.18 -30.45 17.50
C TYR A 1091 -2.30 -31.15 16.14
N SER A 1092 -3.52 -31.42 15.65
CA SER A 1092 -3.74 -31.95 14.29
C SER A 1092 -3.04 -31.15 13.19
N ASP A 1093 -2.89 -29.83 13.34
CA ASP A 1093 -2.23 -28.98 12.34
C ASP A 1093 -0.71 -29.20 12.32
N PHE A 1094 -0.12 -29.54 13.48
CA PHE A 1094 1.27 -29.98 13.59
C PHE A 1094 1.47 -31.31 12.86
N TYR A 1095 0.63 -32.32 13.17
CA TYR A 1095 0.67 -33.64 12.52
C TYR A 1095 0.48 -33.56 11.00
N ASN A 1096 -0.41 -32.69 10.53
CA ASN A 1096 -0.69 -32.51 9.10
C ASN A 1096 0.33 -31.63 8.36
N CYS A 1097 1.32 -31.10 9.07
CA CYS A 1097 2.37 -30.23 8.52
C CYS A 1097 1.79 -29.06 7.71
N CYS A 1098 0.84 -28.31 8.29
CA CYS A 1098 0.10 -27.24 7.60
C CYS A 1098 0.19 -25.86 8.27
N VAL A 1099 1.05 -25.72 9.29
CA VAL A 1099 1.31 -24.45 9.96
C VAL A 1099 2.32 -23.62 9.16
N VAL A 1100 2.00 -22.34 8.96
CA VAL A 1100 2.83 -21.35 8.24
C VAL A 1100 2.63 -19.95 8.84
N PRO A 1101 3.65 -19.08 8.76
CA PRO A 1101 4.99 -19.35 8.24
C PRO A 1101 5.87 -20.04 9.29
N SER A 1102 6.95 -20.72 8.91
CA SER A 1102 7.83 -21.38 9.90
C SER A 1102 8.56 -20.37 10.80
N GLY A 1103 8.86 -19.19 10.27
CA GLY A 1103 9.51 -18.13 11.05
C GLY A 1103 8.70 -17.56 12.21
N MET A 1104 7.45 -18.01 12.43
CA MET A 1104 6.71 -17.67 13.65
C MET A 1104 7.12 -18.49 14.88
N PHE A 1105 7.99 -19.50 14.71
CA PHE A 1105 8.46 -20.41 15.76
C PHE A 1105 9.94 -20.22 16.07
N LEU A 1106 10.28 -20.41 17.34
CA LEU A 1106 11.65 -20.48 17.84
C LEU A 1106 11.82 -21.80 18.61
N PHE A 1107 12.85 -22.56 18.27
CA PHE A 1107 13.20 -23.83 18.89
C PHE A 1107 14.41 -23.64 19.80
N SER A 1108 14.41 -24.24 20.98
CA SER A 1108 15.64 -24.33 21.78
C SER A 1108 16.64 -25.29 21.12
N ALA A 1109 17.94 -25.05 21.28
CA ALA A 1109 18.98 -25.89 20.69
C ALA A 1109 18.88 -27.36 21.13
N GLN A 1110 18.35 -27.65 22.33
CA GLN A 1110 18.14 -29.03 22.81
C GLN A 1110 17.18 -29.84 21.92
N THR A 1111 16.28 -29.19 21.17
CA THR A 1111 15.40 -29.91 20.23
C THR A 1111 16.15 -30.64 19.12
N GLU A 1112 17.41 -30.29 18.89
CA GLU A 1112 18.27 -30.98 17.93
C GLU A 1112 18.48 -32.45 18.24
N GLU A 1113 18.49 -32.81 19.53
CA GLU A 1113 18.64 -34.19 20.01
C GLU A 1113 17.36 -35.00 19.79
N PHE A 1114 16.22 -34.34 19.59
CA PHE A 1114 14.94 -35.01 19.41
C PHE A 1114 14.81 -35.68 18.05
N LEU A 1115 15.61 -35.24 17.08
CA LEU A 1115 15.61 -35.78 15.72
C LEU A 1115 16.95 -36.48 15.46
N PRO A 1116 16.96 -37.82 15.21
CA PRO A 1116 18.19 -38.55 15.00
C PRO A 1116 18.86 -38.14 13.67
N PRO A 1117 20.20 -38.13 13.57
CA PRO A 1117 20.91 -37.62 12.38
C PRO A 1117 20.54 -38.32 11.06
N TYR A 1118 20.20 -39.61 11.09
CA TYR A 1118 19.79 -40.34 9.87
C TYR A 1118 18.42 -39.89 9.32
N ALA A 1119 17.60 -39.18 10.10
CA ALA A 1119 16.34 -38.64 9.61
C ALA A 1119 16.56 -37.46 8.64
N ASP A 1120 17.72 -36.79 8.74
CA ASP A 1120 18.06 -35.63 7.93
C ASP A 1120 18.07 -35.96 6.43
N ASP A 1121 18.40 -37.20 6.06
CA ASP A 1121 18.37 -37.72 4.68
C ASP A 1121 16.95 -37.77 4.07
N SER A 1122 15.92 -37.73 4.92
CA SER A 1122 14.51 -37.80 4.53
C SER A 1122 13.77 -36.45 4.64
N LEU A 1123 14.49 -35.36 4.91
CA LEU A 1123 13.93 -34.02 5.14
C LEU A 1123 14.55 -33.00 4.19
N ASP A 1124 13.72 -32.45 3.31
CA ASP A 1124 14.13 -31.50 2.28
C ASP A 1124 13.07 -30.39 2.07
N GLY A 1125 12.94 -29.51 3.06
CA GLY A 1125 11.97 -28.42 3.14
C GLY A 1125 10.87 -28.61 4.20
N TYR A 1126 10.90 -29.72 4.95
CA TYR A 1126 9.96 -30.04 6.03
C TYR A 1126 10.65 -30.28 7.39
N GLU A 1127 11.90 -29.87 7.55
CA GLU A 1127 12.72 -30.02 8.77
C GLU A 1127 12.00 -29.41 9.97
N PHE A 1128 11.46 -28.20 9.79
CA PHE A 1128 10.62 -27.50 10.76
C PHE A 1128 9.53 -28.40 11.34
N PHE A 1129 8.80 -29.10 10.48
CA PHE A 1129 7.71 -29.97 10.90
C PHE A 1129 8.23 -31.25 11.56
N ALA A 1130 9.38 -31.77 11.15
CA ALA A 1130 9.99 -32.93 11.80
C ALA A 1130 10.37 -32.63 13.26
N TYR A 1131 11.06 -31.52 13.51
CA TYR A 1131 11.37 -31.06 14.88
C TYR A 1131 10.10 -30.81 15.69
N LEU A 1132 9.14 -30.07 15.13
CA LEU A 1132 7.88 -29.75 15.80
C LEU A 1132 7.10 -31.02 16.18
N ASN A 1133 6.94 -31.97 15.25
CA ASN A 1133 6.21 -33.21 15.51
C ASN A 1133 6.93 -34.08 16.55
N ARG A 1134 8.25 -34.25 16.43
CA ARG A 1134 9.03 -35.06 17.37
C ARG A 1134 8.98 -34.49 18.78
N ALA A 1135 9.14 -33.18 18.92
CA ALA A 1135 9.04 -32.50 20.20
C ALA A 1135 7.64 -32.68 20.82
N VAL A 1136 6.58 -32.36 20.08
CA VAL A 1136 5.20 -32.40 20.59
C VAL A 1136 4.74 -33.82 20.90
N TYR A 1137 4.95 -34.76 19.98
CA TYR A 1137 4.35 -36.08 20.08
C TYR A 1137 5.23 -37.08 20.81
N THR A 1138 6.51 -37.21 20.45
CA THR A 1138 7.35 -38.21 21.10
C THR A 1138 7.89 -37.73 22.44
N HIS A 1139 8.41 -36.50 22.48
CA HIS A 1139 9.01 -35.94 23.70
C HIS A 1139 8.00 -35.22 24.59
N LYS A 1140 6.73 -35.16 24.18
CA LYS A 1140 5.61 -34.55 24.93
C LYS A 1140 5.89 -33.10 25.37
N CYS A 1141 6.67 -32.37 24.57
CA CYS A 1141 6.96 -30.95 24.79
C CYS A 1141 5.75 -30.11 24.39
N GLU A 1142 5.20 -29.32 25.31
CA GLU A 1142 4.11 -28.40 25.02
C GLU A 1142 4.67 -27.08 24.43
N PRO A 1143 4.32 -26.70 23.19
CA PRO A 1143 4.76 -25.44 22.61
C PRO A 1143 4.11 -24.24 23.32
N VAL A 1144 4.90 -23.22 23.62
CA VAL A 1144 4.45 -22.04 24.37
C VAL A 1144 4.03 -20.93 23.41
N TYR A 1145 2.77 -20.50 23.51
CA TYR A 1145 2.25 -19.38 22.75
C TYR A 1145 2.63 -18.05 23.42
N SER A 1146 3.38 -17.20 22.70
CA SER A 1146 3.48 -15.78 23.02
C SER A 1146 2.15 -15.14 22.62
N GLN A 1147 1.37 -14.64 23.57
CA GLN A 1147 0.03 -14.09 23.34
C GLN A 1147 0.00 -12.83 22.43
N HIS A 1148 1.14 -12.47 21.84
CA HIS A 1148 1.37 -11.35 20.92
C HIS A 1148 1.39 -11.80 19.46
N VAL A 1149 1.04 -10.89 18.57
CA VAL A 1149 1.14 -11.09 17.12
C VAL A 1149 2.37 -10.31 16.65
N THR A 1150 3.49 -11.01 16.46
CA THR A 1150 4.79 -10.41 16.09
C THR A 1150 5.36 -10.96 14.79
N CYS A 1151 4.58 -11.78 14.08
CA CYS A 1151 4.94 -12.37 12.79
C CYS A 1151 3.80 -12.19 11.78
N GLY A 1152 4.13 -12.06 10.50
CA GLY A 1152 3.17 -11.98 9.41
C GLY A 1152 3.62 -12.74 8.16
N ILE A 1153 2.70 -13.01 7.25
CA ILE A 1153 2.97 -13.64 5.94
C ILE A 1153 2.76 -12.60 4.85
N ASN A 1154 3.78 -12.30 4.05
CA ASN A 1154 3.63 -11.51 2.84
C ASN A 1154 3.37 -12.43 1.63
N VAL A 1155 2.14 -12.41 1.13
CA VAL A 1155 1.71 -13.28 0.01
C VAL A 1155 2.23 -12.82 -1.35
N SER A 1156 2.78 -11.60 -1.43
CA SER A 1156 3.31 -11.04 -2.68
C SER A 1156 4.76 -11.46 -2.95
N LEU A 1157 5.47 -11.96 -1.93
CA LEU A 1157 6.83 -12.45 -2.08
C LEU A 1157 6.84 -13.75 -2.89
N PRO A 1158 7.83 -13.95 -3.78
CA PRO A 1158 8.02 -15.24 -4.42
C PRO A 1158 8.12 -16.33 -3.36
N TRP A 1159 7.33 -17.39 -3.55
CA TRP A 1159 7.56 -18.62 -2.81
C TRP A 1159 8.97 -19.11 -3.10
N GLN A 1160 9.67 -19.48 -2.03
CA GLN A 1160 11.02 -20.05 -2.10
C GLN A 1160 11.06 -21.16 -3.15
N TYR A 1161 12.06 -21.12 -4.03
CA TYR A 1161 12.32 -22.26 -4.90
C TYR A 1161 12.63 -23.50 -4.05
N GLN A 1162 12.00 -24.62 -4.36
CA GLN A 1162 12.21 -25.89 -3.66
C GLN A 1162 12.64 -26.94 -4.68
N SER A 1163 13.95 -27.12 -4.88
CA SER A 1163 14.45 -28.33 -5.51
C SER A 1163 14.44 -29.43 -4.46
N THR A 1164 13.47 -30.34 -4.50
CA THR A 1164 13.37 -31.39 -3.48
C THR A 1164 13.91 -32.72 -3.99
N VAL A 1165 14.79 -33.38 -3.23
CA VAL A 1165 15.15 -34.79 -3.41
C VAL A 1165 13.92 -35.68 -3.18
N LEU A 1166 13.07 -35.30 -2.22
CA LEU A 1166 11.83 -36.01 -1.86
C LEU A 1166 10.61 -35.10 -2.01
N THR A 1167 9.53 -35.58 -2.63
CA THR A 1167 8.30 -34.77 -2.74
C THR A 1167 7.74 -34.41 -1.36
N GLY A 1168 7.06 -33.27 -1.24
CA GLY A 1168 6.44 -32.87 0.03
C GLY A 1168 5.46 -33.91 0.61
N LYS A 1169 4.79 -34.70 -0.25
CA LYS A 1169 3.94 -35.82 0.20
C LYS A 1169 4.77 -36.92 0.88
N MET A 1170 5.93 -37.28 0.31
CA MET A 1170 6.81 -38.31 0.89
C MET A 1170 7.35 -37.87 2.24
N GLN A 1171 7.78 -36.61 2.35
CA GLN A 1171 8.29 -36.04 3.61
C GLN A 1171 7.20 -35.97 4.69
N LYS A 1172 5.97 -35.55 4.32
CA LYS A 1172 4.83 -35.58 5.24
C LYS A 1172 4.53 -36.98 5.76
N ASN A 1173 4.47 -37.96 4.86
CA ASN A 1173 4.25 -39.36 5.25
C ASN A 1173 5.37 -39.86 6.18
N PHE A 1174 6.62 -39.50 5.90
CA PHE A 1174 7.76 -39.83 6.75
C PHE A 1174 7.61 -39.22 8.15
N ILE A 1175 7.36 -37.91 8.25
CA ILE A 1175 7.19 -37.20 9.53
C ILE A 1175 6.01 -37.76 10.32
N GLN A 1176 4.88 -38.00 9.67
CA GLN A 1176 3.70 -38.60 10.30
C GLN A 1176 4.01 -40.01 10.79
N GLY A 1177 4.79 -40.79 10.03
CA GLY A 1177 5.27 -42.10 10.43
C GLY A 1177 6.19 -42.06 11.65
N LEU A 1178 7.07 -41.06 11.76
CA LEU A 1178 7.98 -40.89 12.91
C LEU A 1178 7.26 -40.75 14.26
N VAL A 1179 6.00 -40.29 14.23
CA VAL A 1179 5.22 -40.00 15.44
C VAL A 1179 3.86 -40.69 15.48
N ALA A 1180 3.55 -41.59 14.53
CA ALA A 1180 2.20 -42.14 14.34
C ALA A 1180 1.63 -42.77 15.62
N TYR A 1181 2.42 -43.63 16.26
CA TYR A 1181 2.03 -44.27 17.52
C TYR A 1181 1.81 -43.26 18.65
N ASP A 1182 2.74 -42.32 18.80
CA ASP A 1182 2.65 -41.27 19.83
C ASP A 1182 1.47 -40.32 19.61
N TYR A 1183 1.14 -40.04 18.36
CA TYR A 1183 0.02 -39.22 17.94
C TYR A 1183 -1.31 -39.90 18.31
N GLU A 1184 -1.48 -41.19 17.97
CA GLU A 1184 -2.68 -41.95 18.34
C GLU A 1184 -2.91 -41.95 19.85
N GLN A 1185 -1.84 -42.15 20.63
CA GLN A 1185 -1.89 -42.08 22.10
C GLN A 1185 -2.30 -40.70 22.60
N THR A 1186 -1.73 -39.63 22.02
CA THR A 1186 -2.08 -38.25 22.39
C THR A 1186 -3.53 -37.93 22.01
N MET A 1187 -4.00 -38.33 20.82
CA MET A 1187 -5.37 -38.07 20.37
C MET A 1187 -6.42 -38.86 21.15
N ALA A 1188 -6.11 -40.10 21.55
CA ALA A 1188 -6.99 -40.89 22.41
C ALA A 1188 -7.23 -40.21 23.77
N LYS A 1189 -6.19 -39.57 24.34
CA LYS A 1189 -6.31 -38.77 25.58
C LYS A 1189 -7.13 -37.50 25.36
N VAL A 1190 -6.91 -36.80 24.25
CA VAL A 1190 -7.66 -35.58 23.90
C VAL A 1190 -9.14 -35.88 23.66
N GLN A 1191 -9.47 -36.99 22.98
CA GLN A 1191 -10.84 -37.45 22.74
C GLN A 1191 -11.56 -37.88 24.03
N ASN A 1192 -10.87 -38.53 24.96
CA ASN A 1192 -11.45 -38.89 26.26
C ASN A 1192 -11.68 -37.69 27.20
N CYS A 1193 -11.06 -36.54 26.94
CA CYS A 1193 -11.39 -35.26 27.59
C CYS A 1193 -12.44 -34.43 26.82
N GLY A 1194 -12.89 -34.90 25.65
CA GLY A 1194 -13.57 -34.11 24.62
C GLY A 1194 -15.10 -34.02 24.72
N GLN A 1195 -15.71 -33.96 25.90
CA GLN A 1195 -17.12 -33.52 26.01
C GLN A 1195 -17.29 -32.00 26.22
N VAL A 1196 -16.22 -31.24 26.42
CA VAL A 1196 -16.32 -29.78 26.65
C VAL A 1196 -15.16 -29.01 26.02
N VAL A 1197 -15.03 -29.05 24.68
CA VAL A 1197 -14.35 -27.96 23.94
C VAL A 1197 -15.04 -27.80 22.59
N GLN A 1198 -16.13 -27.01 22.57
CA GLN A 1198 -16.52 -26.35 21.33
C GLN A 1198 -15.38 -25.41 20.94
N THR A 1199 -14.69 -25.73 19.85
CA THR A 1199 -13.88 -24.77 19.14
C THR A 1199 -14.83 -23.67 18.66
N TYR A 1200 -14.86 -22.56 19.39
CA TYR A 1200 -15.41 -21.31 18.87
C TYR A 1200 -14.54 -20.90 17.69
N SER A 1201 -14.92 -21.36 16.49
CA SER A 1201 -14.53 -20.69 15.26
C SER A 1201 -14.94 -19.24 15.44
N ALA A 1202 -13.97 -18.32 15.43
CA ALA A 1202 -14.20 -16.90 15.57
C ALA A 1202 -15.27 -16.46 14.56
N ALA A 1203 -16.49 -16.26 15.04
CA ALA A 1203 -17.53 -15.52 14.37
C ALA A 1203 -16.98 -14.10 14.18
N GLY A 1204 -16.52 -13.81 12.96
CA GLY A 1204 -15.76 -12.61 12.64
C GLY A 1204 -14.69 -12.84 11.57
N SER A 1205 -14.22 -14.08 11.41
CA SER A 1205 -13.58 -14.48 10.17
C SER A 1205 -14.66 -14.75 9.13
N PHE A 1206 -14.69 -13.97 8.04
CA PHE A 1206 -15.31 -14.45 6.82
C PHE A 1206 -14.52 -15.72 6.45
N ASP A 1207 -15.13 -16.86 6.73
CA ASP A 1207 -14.48 -18.15 6.82
C ASP A 1207 -13.79 -18.47 5.48
N TYR A 1208 -12.46 -18.37 5.44
CA TYR A 1208 -11.63 -18.59 4.24
C TYR A 1208 -11.88 -19.98 3.65
N TYR A 1209 -12.25 -20.97 4.47
CA TYR A 1209 -12.68 -22.28 4.00
C TYR A 1209 -14.05 -22.23 3.32
N THR A 1210 -15.01 -21.48 3.87
CA THR A 1210 -16.30 -21.22 3.22
C THR A 1210 -16.14 -20.42 1.93
N PHE A 1211 -15.29 -19.38 1.89
CA PHE A 1211 -14.98 -18.62 0.67
C PHE A 1211 -14.31 -19.50 -0.40
N LYS A 1212 -13.32 -20.32 -0.02
CA LYS A 1212 -12.63 -21.24 -0.95
C LYS A 1212 -13.56 -22.35 -1.43
N ASN A 1213 -14.42 -22.88 -0.57
CA ASN A 1213 -15.46 -23.85 -0.93
C ASN A 1213 -16.51 -23.23 -1.84
N ASN A 1214 -16.95 -22.00 -1.58
CA ASN A 1214 -17.87 -21.25 -2.44
C ASN A 1214 -17.22 -20.95 -3.79
N LEU A 1215 -15.93 -20.57 -3.84
CA LEU A 1215 -15.21 -20.39 -5.10
C LEU A 1215 -15.05 -21.69 -5.89
N HIS A 1216 -14.77 -22.80 -5.19
CA HIS A 1216 -14.70 -24.12 -5.81
C HIS A 1216 -16.07 -24.56 -6.33
N MET A 1217 -17.15 -24.30 -5.59
CA MET A 1217 -18.53 -24.53 -6.00
C MET A 1217 -18.91 -23.67 -7.20
N ILE A 1218 -18.58 -22.38 -7.19
CA ILE A 1218 -18.79 -21.46 -8.32
C ILE A 1218 -18.05 -21.97 -9.57
N ARG A 1219 -16.78 -22.39 -9.45
CA ARG A 1219 -16.00 -22.94 -10.56
C ARG A 1219 -16.60 -24.24 -11.08
N SER A 1220 -17.01 -25.14 -10.19
CA SER A 1220 -17.68 -26.41 -10.53
C SER A 1220 -19.00 -26.18 -11.26
N ILE A 1221 -19.86 -25.30 -10.72
CA ILE A 1221 -21.14 -24.93 -11.34
C ILE A 1221 -20.92 -24.23 -12.69
N THR A 1222 -19.90 -23.37 -12.81
CA THR A 1222 -19.56 -22.72 -14.08
C THR A 1222 -19.14 -23.74 -15.14
N HIS A 1223 -18.34 -24.75 -14.78
CA HIS A 1223 -17.98 -25.85 -15.68
C HIS A 1223 -19.20 -26.68 -16.08
N LYS A 1224 -20.09 -27.02 -15.13
CA LYS A 1224 -21.35 -27.73 -15.43
C LYS A 1224 -22.24 -26.94 -16.40
N ILE A 1225 -22.37 -25.62 -16.22
CA ILE A 1225 -23.12 -24.75 -17.14
C ILE A 1225 -22.48 -24.74 -18.53
N MET A 1226 -21.14 -24.69 -18.62
CA MET A 1226 -20.42 -24.74 -19.89
C MET A 1226 -20.69 -26.05 -20.64
N TRP A 1227 -20.56 -27.19 -19.97
CA TRP A 1227 -20.85 -28.50 -20.56
C TRP A 1227 -22.31 -28.65 -20.97
N LEU A 1228 -23.27 -28.11 -20.20
CA LEU A 1228 -24.68 -28.12 -20.58
C LEU A 1228 -24.97 -27.22 -21.79
N LYS A 1229 -24.28 -26.08 -21.94
CA LYS A 1229 -24.36 -25.25 -23.13
C LYS A 1229 -23.79 -25.96 -24.36
N ILE A 1230 -22.67 -26.66 -24.22
CA ILE A 1230 -22.08 -27.48 -25.27
C ILE A 1230 -23.04 -28.62 -25.64
N ALA A 1231 -23.54 -29.37 -24.66
CA ALA A 1231 -24.52 -30.44 -24.88
C ALA A 1231 -25.81 -29.95 -25.54
N LYS A 1232 -26.24 -28.71 -25.27
CA LYS A 1232 -27.39 -28.08 -25.93
C LYS A 1232 -27.15 -27.85 -27.42
N ILE A 1233 -25.95 -27.41 -27.80
CA ILE A 1233 -25.57 -27.18 -29.21
C ILE A 1233 -25.69 -28.48 -30.01
N PHE A 1234 -25.27 -29.59 -29.41
CA PHE A 1234 -25.30 -30.92 -30.06
C PHE A 1234 -26.58 -31.73 -29.82
N CYS A 1235 -27.59 -31.19 -29.12
CA CYS A 1235 -28.84 -31.92 -28.87
C CYS A 1235 -29.89 -31.64 -29.95
N PRO A 1236 -30.36 -32.62 -30.74
CA PRO A 1236 -31.30 -32.39 -31.84
C PRO A 1236 -32.78 -32.30 -31.41
N LEU A 1237 -33.13 -32.71 -30.17
CA LEU A 1237 -34.52 -32.82 -29.71
C LEU A 1237 -34.99 -31.57 -28.93
N PRO A 1238 -36.07 -30.87 -29.36
CA PRO A 1238 -36.56 -29.64 -28.71
C PRO A 1238 -36.94 -29.82 -27.22
N ALA A 1239 -37.60 -30.93 -26.88
CA ALA A 1239 -38.00 -31.22 -25.49
C ALA A 1239 -36.80 -31.42 -24.55
N LYS A 1240 -35.70 -32.00 -25.04
CA LYS A 1240 -34.45 -32.13 -24.27
C LYS A 1240 -33.72 -30.79 -24.14
N ARG A 1241 -33.74 -29.93 -25.18
CA ARG A 1241 -33.21 -28.55 -25.08
C ARG A 1241 -33.93 -27.73 -24.02
N LYS A 1242 -35.26 -27.90 -23.87
CA LYS A 1242 -36.04 -27.24 -22.82
C LYS A 1242 -35.60 -27.67 -21.42
N LYS A 1243 -35.46 -28.98 -21.17
CA LYS A 1243 -34.93 -29.52 -19.90
C LYS A 1243 -33.49 -29.05 -19.62
N ILE A 1244 -32.64 -28.95 -20.65
CA ILE A 1244 -31.27 -28.43 -20.49
C ILE A 1244 -31.29 -26.94 -20.10
N ASN A 1245 -32.19 -26.14 -20.68
CA ASN A 1245 -32.35 -24.73 -20.32
C ASN A 1245 -32.82 -24.55 -18.88
N GLU A 1246 -33.81 -25.32 -18.43
CA GLU A 1246 -34.27 -25.32 -17.03
C GLU A 1246 -33.13 -25.68 -16.08
N LYS A 1247 -32.32 -26.69 -16.43
CA LYS A 1247 -31.16 -27.09 -15.62
C LYS A 1247 -30.06 -26.01 -15.59
N ILE A 1248 -29.84 -25.30 -16.70
CA ILE A 1248 -28.92 -24.15 -16.74
C ILE A 1248 -29.46 -22.98 -15.90
N ALA A 1249 -30.77 -22.73 -15.90
CA ALA A 1249 -31.38 -21.67 -15.09
C ALA A 1249 -31.22 -21.96 -13.60
N ASN A 1250 -31.54 -23.16 -13.14
CA ASN A 1250 -31.36 -23.56 -11.75
C ASN A 1250 -29.90 -23.47 -11.30
N LEU A 1251 -28.94 -23.91 -12.12
CA LEU A 1251 -27.51 -23.78 -11.82
C LEU A 1251 -27.02 -22.32 -11.82
N LYS A 1252 -27.66 -21.43 -12.59
CA LYS A 1252 -27.35 -19.99 -12.55
C LYS A 1252 -27.85 -19.37 -11.26
N ASP A 1253 -29.03 -19.74 -10.79
CA ASP A 1253 -29.58 -19.25 -9.53
C ASP A 1253 -28.79 -19.79 -8.33
N GLU A 1254 -28.42 -21.08 -8.36
CA GLU A 1254 -27.50 -21.69 -7.39
C GLU A 1254 -26.12 -21.00 -7.41
N ARG A 1255 -25.55 -20.70 -8.59
CA ARG A 1255 -24.32 -19.91 -8.67
C ARG A 1255 -24.48 -18.49 -8.11
N LYS A 1256 -25.68 -17.91 -8.21
CA LYS A 1256 -25.98 -16.56 -7.72
C LYS A 1256 -26.11 -16.54 -6.20
N SER A 1257 -26.67 -17.59 -5.58
CA SER A 1257 -26.68 -17.74 -4.12
C SER A 1257 -25.24 -17.86 -3.58
N TYR A 1258 -24.39 -18.69 -4.19
CA TYR A 1258 -22.97 -18.80 -3.79
C TYR A 1258 -22.12 -17.54 -4.03
N LYS A 1259 -22.60 -16.59 -4.85
CA LYS A 1259 -21.95 -15.28 -5.06
C LYS A 1259 -22.44 -14.20 -4.09
N HIS A 1260 -23.59 -14.41 -3.47
CA HIS A 1260 -24.20 -13.46 -2.54
C HIS A 1260 -23.71 -13.71 -1.10
N PHE A 1261 -23.42 -14.97 -0.77
CA PHE A 1261 -22.51 -15.38 0.30
C PHE A 1261 -21.07 -15.10 -0.08
#